data_AF-A0A255YHK3-F1
#
_entry.id   AF-A0A255YHK3-F1
#
_cell.length_a   1.000
_cell.length_b   1.000
_cell.length_c   1.000
_cell.angle_alpha   90.00
_cell.angle_beta   90.00
_cell.angle_gamma   90.00
#
_symmetry.space_group_name_H-M   'P 1'
#
loop_
_entity.id
_entity.type
_entity.pdbx_description
1 polymer ?
#
loop_
_entity_poly.entity_id
_entity_poly.type
_entity_poly.pdbx_seq_one_letter_code
_entity_poly.pdbx_strand_id
1 'polypeptide(L)'
;MNAMSKTKGGEPVPAPQGDRPGRLAGKVALITGAAGNLGGSIVRRYLAEGATVVMSGRDAARTTAAMEAAVADAGGSASIVTMDGANIESVRAGIAEVVARHGRIDILVNNAGSAGPKQVLGALPLSADELEGTPDNETVGDAARNIMVVAWNLVRAAAPAMGEGGSIINVSTIFSRTDYFGRAAYTVPKAALNILSKRLARELGGRGIRVNTLYPGPIASERIRTVFAAMDGLKGDAPGSTANHFFDLMALERSVEGEARAKTFPTPADIANACVFMGSDESAAFAAHDFEVTHGMAVPQESRSEFLHRPDMRAIDGDGRSILVAAGNQLDDGLAIAGLFAAQGARVLLGYHAQSALDDAQDRLPAGVTAVRFPRHDHVAMDEALAEFSAGGAIDGAVILPTRGPGYFTGALGEATDADVERFVDDELEGAIALARTLDRYWQRSTDLAADPRVVFITNGDDGAGNLWADVERAAIEELLRVWRDEARVAHAQGKTPRVIWGNQIVRYGNGEVENRDFAAGQAARLLLTDRQVDPINLYLPKSIAKATGARRALVGTAENITGLHLGKVALITGGSAGIGGALARLLALAGAKVMMVARRESELDAARERIVGELQDIGFAGVERRVRTLAGVDVADMASLRRAVDETLKAFGRIDYLINNAGISGAEEMAVDMEVSAFRHTQFANLISNYALMQMVVPLMRKQGSGYILNVSSYFGGEKFLAVSYPNRTDYAVSKSGQRAMVESMARHLGPQIQINAIAPGPVDGDRLAGLGGKPGLFDRRGRLILENKRLNAVHAAVIKAVRGGAPVAQLLSKLARNDSVQLSHDRSNPQALRDLALACAREGDERCCWDRFILTPPLAAKLLRRLRLGGWLIGTDWQTRDEHDWLLRVPPDDVPWLPVAQIGREAAKVRGGVLSQLHLGKMPTETEVAQATVFFLADRAVSGETFMPSGGLNVERSHTERELFGSPKAERLAQMGGKTVWLVGEHLADYLGAAAQGFLDTDVARVVLITGTAAAGAAIRGHVGQGADRVETLVIDGDIETAMDQALAKWGHPTTIVSTPLAPLPDRLFDGDEPLDGAGFAEVVEHNLTHHFRIARKVSLFDHCQLVLVSPDVPMGEGAKGAFALANFVKTTLHAFTATIAVENERLVHEVAVNQINLTRRVRSEEPRSEAEHQEEVRRFARAVLLAGAPLPDAEDSRYRSRIYRGMSLTV
;
A
#
# COMPACT_ATOMS: atom_id res chain seq x y z
N MET A 1 73.33 12.48 59.61
CA MET A 1 74.26 11.52 60.23
C MET A 1 74.20 10.22 59.45
N ASN A 2 75.36 9.76 58.97
CA ASN A 2 75.70 8.41 58.46
C ASN A 2 74.91 7.89 57.25
N ALA A 3 75.51 7.40 56.16
CA ALA A 3 76.90 7.14 55.82
C ALA A 3 77.07 7.06 54.29
N MET A 4 78.26 7.44 53.81
CA MET A 4 78.73 7.26 52.43
C MET A 4 78.80 5.78 52.03
N SER A 5 78.45 5.45 50.77
CA SER A 5 79.06 4.32 50.06
C SER A 5 78.87 4.40 48.54
N LYS A 6 79.90 4.92 47.89
CA LYS A 6 80.50 4.49 46.61
C LYS A 6 79.58 4.03 45.46
N THR A 7 79.54 4.89 44.46
CA THR A 7 79.62 4.57 43.02
C THR A 7 80.28 3.22 42.71
N LYS A 8 79.55 2.34 42.03
CA LYS A 8 80.10 1.25 41.23
C LYS A 8 79.60 1.41 39.79
N GLY A 9 80.57 1.43 38.87
CA GLY A 9 80.40 1.69 37.45
C GLY A 9 79.45 0.72 36.76
N GLY A 10 78.93 1.20 35.62
CA GLY A 10 78.12 0.42 34.72
C GLY A 10 78.79 -0.92 34.38
N GLU A 11 78.03 -1.99 34.52
CA GLU A 11 78.40 -3.27 33.96
C GLU A 11 78.34 -3.17 32.43
N PRO A 12 79.33 -3.71 31.72
CA PRO A 12 79.40 -3.63 30.26
C PRO A 12 78.31 -4.52 29.64
N VAL A 13 77.67 -4.00 28.60
CA VAL A 13 76.84 -4.77 27.66
C VAL A 13 77.61 -6.04 27.27
N PRO A 14 77.01 -7.25 27.37
CA PRO A 14 77.74 -8.47 27.04
C PRO A 14 78.19 -8.42 25.58
N ALA A 15 79.48 -8.68 25.37
CA ALA A 15 80.09 -8.76 24.04
C ALA A 15 79.38 -9.84 23.19
N PRO A 16 79.22 -9.62 21.87
CA PRO A 16 78.45 -10.50 21.01
C PRO A 16 79.14 -11.88 20.90
N GLN A 17 78.41 -12.94 21.24
CA GLN A 17 78.78 -14.29 20.87
C GLN A 17 78.67 -14.46 19.34
N GLY A 18 79.83 -14.54 18.68
CA GLY A 18 80.12 -15.33 17.47
C GLY A 18 79.20 -15.25 16.25
N ASP A 19 79.68 -14.58 15.20
CA ASP A 19 79.52 -14.93 13.77
C ASP A 19 78.11 -15.06 13.16
N ARG A 20 77.11 -14.34 13.67
CA ARG A 20 75.89 -14.05 12.90
C ARG A 20 75.89 -12.60 12.42
N PRO A 21 75.75 -12.34 11.10
CA PRO A 21 75.55 -10.97 10.62
C PRO A 21 74.28 -10.38 11.27
N GLY A 22 74.30 -9.09 11.58
CA GLY A 22 73.14 -8.38 12.16
C GLY A 22 71.90 -8.55 11.29
N ARG A 23 70.70 -8.53 11.92
CA ARG A 23 69.43 -8.88 11.25
C ARG A 23 69.05 -7.94 10.10
N LEU A 24 69.68 -6.76 10.04
CA LEU A 24 69.48 -5.74 9.01
C LEU A 24 70.77 -5.46 8.22
N ALA A 25 71.78 -6.35 8.32
CA ALA A 25 73.04 -6.19 7.62
C ALA A 25 72.84 -6.02 6.11
N GLY A 26 73.43 -4.96 5.55
CA GLY A 26 73.35 -4.66 4.11
C GLY A 26 72.08 -3.94 3.66
N LYS A 27 71.15 -3.60 4.57
CA LYS A 27 69.93 -2.85 4.26
C LYS A 27 70.13 -1.35 4.46
N VAL A 28 69.64 -0.53 3.54
CA VAL A 28 69.56 0.93 3.65
C VAL A 28 68.17 1.33 4.18
N ALA A 29 68.11 1.95 5.35
CA ALA A 29 66.87 2.30 6.03
C ALA A 29 66.69 3.83 6.12
N LEU A 30 65.62 4.36 5.54
CA LEU A 30 65.21 5.75 5.71
C LEU A 30 64.19 5.85 6.85
N ILE A 31 64.54 6.56 7.93
CA ILE A 31 63.67 6.76 9.09
C ILE A 31 63.28 8.23 9.18
N THR A 32 61.98 8.51 9.10
CA THR A 32 61.45 9.88 9.20
C THR A 32 61.09 10.27 10.62
N GLY A 33 61.25 11.55 10.97
CA GLY A 33 61.09 12.00 12.37
C GLY A 33 62.13 11.37 13.30
N ALA A 34 63.32 11.08 12.78
CA ALA A 34 64.35 10.28 13.45
C ALA A 34 64.92 10.92 14.72
N ALA A 35 64.81 12.24 14.87
CA ALA A 35 65.22 12.98 16.07
C ALA A 35 64.19 12.96 17.22
N GLY A 36 63.06 12.26 17.06
CA GLY A 36 62.03 12.08 18.10
C GLY A 36 62.35 10.93 19.06
N ASN A 37 61.54 10.77 20.11
CA ASN A 37 61.73 9.70 21.12
C ASN A 37 61.70 8.29 20.50
N LEU A 38 60.66 7.98 19.72
CA LEU A 38 60.56 6.70 19.01
C LEU A 38 61.59 6.59 17.88
N GLY A 39 61.71 7.63 17.06
CA GLY A 39 62.67 7.67 15.96
C GLY A 39 64.10 7.39 16.40
N GLY A 40 64.57 8.01 17.48
CA GLY A 40 65.92 7.80 18.01
C GLY A 40 66.13 6.40 18.58
N SER A 41 65.09 5.78 19.16
CA SER A 41 65.13 4.38 19.61
C SER A 41 65.24 3.41 18.42
N ILE A 42 64.45 3.65 17.36
CA ILE A 42 64.48 2.85 16.12
C ILE A 42 65.85 2.97 15.44
N VAL A 43 66.40 4.19 15.31
CA VAL A 43 67.71 4.44 14.71
C VAL A 43 68.82 3.67 15.44
N ARG A 44 68.94 3.82 16.76
CA ARG A 44 69.96 3.12 17.55
C ARG A 44 69.85 1.61 17.38
N ARG A 45 68.63 1.08 17.42
CA ARG A 45 68.40 -0.35 17.27
C ARG A 45 68.71 -0.85 15.85
N TYR A 46 68.40 -0.06 14.82
CA TYR A 46 68.72 -0.40 13.43
C TYR A 46 70.23 -0.38 13.17
N LEU A 47 70.95 0.58 13.74
CA LEU A 47 72.42 0.65 13.69
C LEU A 47 73.05 -0.58 14.37
N ALA A 48 72.57 -0.94 15.56
CA ALA A 48 73.04 -2.13 16.29
C ALA A 48 72.79 -3.45 15.53
N GLU A 49 71.78 -3.49 14.66
CA GLU A 49 71.44 -4.66 13.82
C GLU A 49 72.10 -4.62 12.43
N GLY A 50 72.98 -3.64 12.16
CA GLY A 50 73.82 -3.59 10.96
C GLY A 50 73.25 -2.83 9.75
N ALA A 51 72.17 -2.07 9.93
CA ALA A 51 71.61 -1.24 8.85
C ALA A 51 72.46 0.01 8.58
N THR A 52 72.45 0.49 7.33
CA THR A 52 72.85 1.88 7.01
C THR A 52 71.64 2.78 7.17
N VAL A 53 71.67 3.72 8.11
CA VAL A 53 70.48 4.50 8.48
C VAL A 53 70.55 5.92 7.92
N VAL A 54 69.52 6.34 7.19
CA VAL A 54 69.31 7.73 6.81
C VAL A 54 68.23 8.33 7.71
N MET A 55 68.60 9.36 8.46
CA MET A 55 67.72 10.08 9.38
C MET A 55 67.13 11.31 8.69
N SER A 56 65.80 11.40 8.66
CA SER A 56 65.08 12.54 8.09
C SER A 56 64.43 13.41 9.17
N GLY A 57 64.53 14.74 8.98
CA GLY A 57 63.88 15.76 9.81
C GLY A 57 63.91 17.14 9.15
N ARG A 58 63.01 18.03 9.60
CA ARG A 58 62.88 19.42 9.10
C ARG A 58 64.05 20.32 9.51
N ASP A 59 64.61 20.07 10.70
CA ASP A 59 65.73 20.83 11.26
C ASP A 59 67.02 20.03 11.10
N ALA A 60 67.90 20.52 10.22
CA ALA A 60 69.19 19.88 9.93
C ALA A 60 70.09 19.81 11.17
N ALA A 61 70.14 20.86 12.00
CA ALA A 61 71.01 20.91 13.17
C ALA A 61 70.55 19.91 14.23
N ARG A 62 69.24 19.89 14.53
CA ARG A 62 68.65 18.93 15.47
C ARG A 62 68.83 17.48 14.99
N THR A 63 68.66 17.24 13.69
CA THR A 63 68.78 15.89 13.12
C THR A 63 70.23 15.41 13.12
N THR A 64 71.19 16.30 12.84
CA THR A 64 72.64 16.01 12.91
C THR A 64 73.05 15.64 14.34
N ALA A 65 72.67 16.44 15.33
CA ALA A 65 72.99 16.16 16.73
C ALA A 65 72.40 14.82 17.21
N ALA A 66 71.17 14.49 16.79
CA ALA A 66 70.56 13.20 17.11
C ALA A 66 71.27 12.02 16.43
N MET A 67 71.76 12.21 15.19
CA MET A 67 72.52 11.20 14.46
C MET A 67 73.87 10.91 15.12
N GLU A 68 74.63 11.96 15.45
CA GLU A 68 75.92 11.81 16.14
C GLU A 68 75.76 11.08 17.47
N ALA A 69 74.74 11.43 18.24
CA ALA A 69 74.43 10.76 19.50
C ALA A 69 74.05 9.28 19.30
N ALA A 70 73.30 8.94 18.25
CA ALA A 70 72.91 7.56 17.98
C ALA A 70 74.10 6.69 17.50
N VAL A 71 75.00 7.25 16.68
CA VAL A 71 76.22 6.56 16.22
C VAL A 71 77.21 6.37 17.37
N ALA A 72 77.35 7.37 18.26
CA ALA A 72 78.20 7.24 19.45
C ALA A 72 77.72 6.14 20.40
N ASP A 73 76.41 5.93 20.51
CA ASP A 73 75.78 4.96 21.41
C ASP A 73 75.74 3.54 20.84
N ALA A 74 75.37 3.37 19.57
CA ALA A 74 75.12 2.07 18.95
C ALA A 74 76.18 1.62 17.91
N GLY A 75 77.09 2.50 17.50
CA GLY A 75 77.99 2.28 16.36
C GLY A 75 77.27 2.34 14.99
N GLY A 76 77.93 1.87 13.93
CA GLY A 76 77.33 1.74 12.58
C GLY A 76 77.47 2.97 11.67
N SER A 77 76.73 2.95 10.55
CA SER A 77 76.77 4.00 9.51
C SER A 77 75.45 4.75 9.45
N ALA A 78 75.47 6.06 9.69
CA ALA A 78 74.31 6.93 9.59
C ALA A 78 74.60 8.20 8.78
N SER A 79 73.57 8.75 8.14
CA SER A 79 73.61 10.06 7.49
C SER A 79 72.28 10.78 7.67
N ILE A 80 72.23 12.09 7.43
CA ILE A 80 70.97 12.85 7.49
C ILE A 80 70.47 13.25 6.11
N VAL A 81 69.17 13.55 6.01
CA VAL A 81 68.55 14.25 4.89
C VAL A 81 67.53 15.26 5.44
N THR A 82 67.59 16.50 4.97
CA THR A 82 66.62 17.52 5.38
C THR A 82 65.40 17.42 4.48
N MET A 83 64.24 17.16 5.08
CA MET A 83 63.01 16.93 4.35
C MET A 83 61.81 17.41 5.16
N ASP A 84 60.94 18.16 4.52
CA ASP A 84 59.61 18.45 5.03
C ASP A 84 58.60 17.52 4.37
N GLY A 85 57.98 16.67 5.19
CA GLY A 85 57.04 15.65 4.75
C GLY A 85 55.73 16.19 4.17
N ALA A 86 55.33 17.39 4.58
CA ALA A 86 54.15 18.07 4.07
C ALA A 86 54.40 18.78 2.73
N ASN A 87 55.66 18.92 2.31
CA ASN A 87 56.03 19.51 1.02
C ASN A 87 56.54 18.43 0.06
N ILE A 88 55.76 18.12 -0.97
CA ILE A 88 56.08 17.06 -1.92
C ILE A 88 57.38 17.29 -2.70
N GLU A 89 57.74 18.54 -3.02
CA GLU A 89 58.99 18.85 -3.71
C GLU A 89 60.18 18.57 -2.78
N SER A 90 60.05 18.90 -1.49
CA SER A 90 61.04 18.57 -0.46
C SER A 90 61.21 17.06 -0.31
N VAL A 91 60.10 16.29 -0.30
CA VAL A 91 60.13 14.82 -0.22
C VAL A 91 60.82 14.22 -1.46
N ARG A 92 60.44 14.64 -2.67
CA ARG A 92 61.05 14.14 -3.92
C ARG A 92 62.55 14.43 -3.96
N ALA A 93 62.95 15.66 -3.62
CA ALA A 93 64.35 16.05 -3.57
C ALA A 93 65.15 15.24 -2.54
N GLY A 94 64.61 15.08 -1.33
CA GLY A 94 65.29 14.31 -0.29
C GLY A 94 65.39 12.82 -0.62
N ILE A 95 64.35 12.20 -1.22
CA ILE A 95 64.45 10.81 -1.70
C ILE A 95 65.49 10.68 -2.80
N ALA A 96 65.50 11.60 -3.78
CA ALA A 96 66.52 11.60 -4.84
C ALA A 96 67.93 11.71 -4.27
N GLU A 97 68.11 12.50 -3.21
CA GLU A 97 69.38 12.63 -2.50
C GLU A 97 69.80 11.31 -1.81
N VAL A 98 68.85 10.61 -1.16
CA VAL A 98 69.11 9.29 -0.55
C VAL A 98 69.50 8.26 -1.61
N VAL A 99 68.79 8.24 -2.74
CA VAL A 99 69.08 7.31 -3.85
C VAL A 99 70.40 7.63 -4.51
N ALA A 100 70.74 8.90 -4.71
CA ALA A 100 72.04 9.31 -5.25
C ALA A 100 73.20 8.89 -4.34
N ARG A 101 73.02 8.95 -3.02
CA ARG A 101 74.05 8.59 -2.03
C ARG A 101 74.20 7.07 -1.82
N HIS A 102 73.11 6.33 -1.79
CA HIS A 102 73.09 4.92 -1.35
C HIS A 102 72.65 3.92 -2.43
N GLY A 103 72.18 4.40 -3.59
CA GLY A 103 71.76 3.62 -4.74
C GLY A 103 70.39 2.95 -4.63
N ARG A 104 69.86 2.75 -3.42
CA ARG A 104 68.57 2.10 -3.14
C ARG A 104 67.99 2.50 -1.80
N ILE A 105 66.73 2.15 -1.57
CA ILE A 105 66.08 2.15 -0.25
C ILE A 105 65.54 0.74 -0.02
N ASP A 106 65.98 0.07 1.05
CA ASP A 106 65.50 -1.26 1.41
C ASP A 106 64.35 -1.18 2.42
N ILE A 107 64.44 -0.23 3.36
CA ILE A 107 63.45 -0.05 4.44
C ILE A 107 63.04 1.42 4.52
N LEU A 108 61.74 1.70 4.50
CA LEU A 108 61.17 3.02 4.77
C LEU A 108 60.35 2.98 6.05
N VAL A 109 60.72 3.77 7.05
CA VAL A 109 59.97 3.92 8.30
C VAL A 109 59.33 5.30 8.34
N ASN A 110 58.03 5.34 8.05
CA ASN A 110 57.17 6.52 8.13
C ASN A 110 56.74 6.75 9.57
N ASN A 111 57.66 7.30 10.37
CA ASN A 111 57.45 7.66 11.78
C ASN A 111 57.15 9.16 11.99
N ALA A 112 57.41 10.01 11.00
CA ALA A 112 57.04 11.42 11.06
C ALA A 112 55.52 11.60 11.28
N GLY A 113 55.15 12.55 12.13
CA GLY A 113 53.78 12.89 12.45
C GLY A 113 53.72 14.05 13.44
N SER A 114 52.77 14.96 13.28
CA SER A 114 52.49 16.01 14.26
C SER A 114 51.52 15.53 15.34
N ALA A 115 51.27 16.38 16.35
CA ALA A 115 50.35 16.06 17.43
C ALA A 115 48.90 16.48 17.10
N GLY A 116 48.68 17.31 16.08
CA GLY A 116 47.42 18.00 15.84
C GLY A 116 47.09 19.03 16.92
N PRO A 117 46.12 19.91 16.66
CA PRO A 117 45.43 20.67 17.68
C PRO A 117 44.92 19.78 18.81
N LYS A 118 45.03 20.26 20.06
CA LYS A 118 44.57 19.53 21.25
C LYS A 118 43.31 20.16 21.84
N GLN A 119 42.28 20.25 21.01
CA GLN A 119 41.00 20.87 21.35
C GLN A 119 39.84 19.89 21.17
N VAL A 120 38.76 20.09 21.93
CA VAL A 120 37.47 19.44 21.65
C VAL A 120 36.94 19.89 20.29
N LEU A 121 36.07 19.08 19.69
CA LEU A 121 35.55 19.26 18.33
C LEU A 121 35.06 20.69 18.07
N GLY A 122 34.20 21.23 18.95
CA GLY A 122 33.66 22.58 18.86
C GLY A 122 34.69 23.72 18.92
N ALA A 123 35.94 23.45 19.31
CA ALA A 123 37.01 24.44 19.45
C ALA A 123 38.21 24.20 18.52
N LEU A 124 38.12 23.25 17.59
CA LEU A 124 39.21 22.97 16.65
C LEU A 124 39.44 24.14 15.68
N PRO A 125 40.70 24.56 15.45
CA PRO A 125 41.05 25.62 14.51
C PRO A 125 41.07 25.11 13.06
N LEU A 126 40.28 25.74 12.19
CA LEU A 126 40.22 25.47 10.75
C LEU A 126 41.02 26.50 9.93
N SER A 127 41.21 27.72 10.43
CA SER A 127 41.97 28.76 9.73
C SER A 127 43.15 29.27 10.56
N ALA A 128 44.10 29.94 9.91
CA ALA A 128 45.24 30.56 10.59
C ALA A 128 44.81 31.62 11.61
N ASP A 129 43.75 32.37 11.33
CA ASP A 129 43.21 33.39 12.23
C ASP A 129 42.65 32.77 13.53
N GLU A 130 42.12 31.55 13.46
CA GLU A 130 41.61 30.81 14.62
C GLU A 130 42.74 30.22 15.49
N LEU A 131 44.01 30.26 15.04
CA LEU A 131 45.16 29.87 15.87
C LEU A 131 45.58 30.99 16.84
N GLU A 132 45.24 32.25 16.55
CA GLU A 132 45.62 33.38 17.39
C GLU A 132 45.03 33.23 18.81
N GLY A 133 45.91 33.25 19.82
CA GLY A 133 45.52 33.10 21.23
C GLY A 133 45.34 31.64 21.69
N THR A 134 45.57 30.65 20.82
CA THR A 134 45.61 29.22 21.20
C THR A 134 47.06 28.75 21.41
N PRO A 135 47.29 27.68 22.20
CA PRO A 135 48.61 27.08 22.34
C PRO A 135 48.99 26.15 21.16
N ASP A 136 48.10 25.98 20.19
CA ASP A 136 48.29 25.13 19.01
C ASP A 136 48.98 25.90 17.88
N ASN A 137 49.68 25.20 16.99
CA ASN A 137 50.52 25.80 15.96
C ASN A 137 50.26 25.27 14.55
N GLU A 138 49.18 24.52 14.36
CA GLU A 138 48.77 23.94 13.08
C GLU A 138 47.24 23.88 13.02
N THR A 139 46.64 24.07 11.85
CA THR A 139 45.19 23.88 11.64
C THR A 139 44.83 22.40 11.55
N VAL A 140 43.53 22.07 11.47
CA VAL A 140 43.07 20.71 11.15
C VAL A 140 43.63 20.23 9.79
N GLY A 141 43.61 21.08 8.77
CA GLY A 141 44.16 20.77 7.45
C GLY A 141 45.67 20.53 7.47
N ASP A 142 46.41 21.33 8.23
CA ASP A 142 47.86 21.14 8.43
C ASP A 142 48.15 19.80 9.13
N ALA A 143 47.37 19.46 10.16
CA ALA A 143 47.52 18.21 10.89
C ALA A 143 47.30 16.99 9.99
N ALA A 144 46.27 17.02 9.13
CA ALA A 144 46.02 15.96 8.16
C ALA A 144 47.19 15.77 7.19
N ARG A 145 47.78 16.87 6.69
CA ARG A 145 48.97 16.85 5.84
C ARG A 145 50.20 16.30 6.56
N ASN A 146 50.44 16.76 7.78
CA ASN A 146 51.55 16.36 8.63
C ASN A 146 51.46 14.93 9.17
N ILE A 147 50.33 14.24 9.01
CA ILE A 147 50.09 12.91 9.56
C ILE A 147 49.87 11.86 8.46
N MET A 148 48.91 12.11 7.55
CA MET A 148 48.52 11.16 6.50
C MET A 148 49.29 11.42 5.21
N VAL A 149 49.26 12.66 4.71
CA VAL A 149 49.82 13.01 3.39
C VAL A 149 51.33 12.82 3.36
N VAL A 150 52.02 13.13 4.46
CA VAL A 150 53.47 12.85 4.59
C VAL A 150 53.81 11.39 4.31
N ALA A 151 53.06 10.43 4.87
CA ALA A 151 53.31 9.02 4.67
C ALA A 151 53.01 8.62 3.21
N TRP A 152 51.93 9.15 2.64
CA TRP A 152 51.61 8.95 1.22
C TRP A 152 52.73 9.45 0.30
N ASN A 153 53.18 10.70 0.49
CA ASN A 153 54.27 11.33 -0.26
C ASN A 153 55.55 10.49 -0.20
N LEU A 154 55.93 10.06 1.01
CA LEU A 154 57.13 9.26 1.25
C LEU A 154 57.06 7.90 0.57
N VAL A 155 55.92 7.19 0.68
CA VAL A 155 55.74 5.90 0.00
C VAL A 155 55.85 6.06 -1.50
N ARG A 156 55.14 7.02 -2.09
CA ARG A 156 55.11 7.23 -3.54
C ARG A 156 56.47 7.65 -4.09
N ALA A 157 57.20 8.51 -3.38
CA ALA A 157 58.53 8.95 -3.79
C ALA A 157 59.59 7.86 -3.62
N ALA A 158 59.53 7.07 -2.53
CA ALA A 158 60.51 6.02 -2.27
C ALA A 158 60.28 4.76 -3.10
N ALA A 159 59.03 4.36 -3.34
CA ALA A 159 58.69 3.08 -3.96
C ALA A 159 59.42 2.80 -5.29
N PRO A 160 59.62 3.76 -6.22
CA PRO A 160 60.39 3.53 -7.44
C PRO A 160 61.85 3.09 -7.21
N ALA A 161 62.46 3.49 -6.08
CA ALA A 161 63.82 3.16 -5.71
C ALA A 161 63.95 1.95 -4.75
N MET A 162 62.84 1.27 -4.48
CA MET A 162 62.79 0.04 -3.69
C MET A 162 62.71 -1.19 -4.61
N GLY A 163 63.53 -2.20 -4.32
CA GLY A 163 63.53 -3.49 -5.03
C GLY A 163 62.66 -4.57 -4.36
N GLU A 164 62.65 -5.77 -4.94
CA GLU A 164 62.02 -6.95 -4.34
C GLU A 164 62.56 -7.20 -2.92
N GLY A 165 61.66 -7.47 -1.97
CA GLY A 165 62.00 -7.66 -0.56
C GLY A 165 61.99 -6.37 0.27
N GLY A 166 61.76 -5.21 -0.35
CA GLY A 166 61.63 -3.93 0.33
C GLY A 166 60.53 -3.91 1.40
N SER A 167 60.71 -3.11 2.45
CA SER A 167 59.78 -3.01 3.58
C SER A 167 59.42 -1.56 3.90
N ILE A 168 58.13 -1.26 3.87
CA ILE A 168 57.55 0.03 4.28
C ILE A 168 56.80 -0.19 5.60
N ILE A 169 57.16 0.60 6.60
CA ILE A 169 56.60 0.56 7.95
C ILE A 169 55.93 1.91 8.21
N ASN A 170 54.60 1.92 8.20
CA ASN A 170 53.82 3.11 8.55
C ASN A 170 53.50 3.09 10.04
N VAL A 171 54.01 4.08 10.78
CA VAL A 171 53.78 4.18 12.23
C VAL A 171 52.51 4.97 12.49
N SER A 172 51.46 4.25 12.89
CA SER A 172 50.18 4.82 13.31
C SER A 172 50.12 4.96 14.85
N THR A 173 48.98 4.69 15.45
CA THR A 173 48.73 4.74 16.90
C THR A 173 47.48 3.96 17.24
N ILE A 174 47.46 3.24 18.37
CA ILE A 174 46.23 2.56 18.82
C ILE A 174 45.08 3.55 19.06
N PHE A 175 45.41 4.81 19.35
CA PHE A 175 44.42 5.86 19.60
C PHE A 175 43.55 6.18 18.38
N SER A 176 43.93 5.74 17.18
CA SER A 176 43.12 5.87 15.96
C SER A 176 41.92 4.91 15.89
N ARG A 177 41.71 4.11 16.95
CA ARG A 177 40.63 3.12 17.10
C ARG A 177 39.98 3.16 18.49
N THR A 178 40.27 4.18 19.31
CA THR A 178 39.81 4.27 20.71
C THR A 178 39.31 5.67 21.03
N ASP A 179 38.48 5.80 22.05
CA ASP A 179 37.99 7.09 22.53
C ASP A 179 39.17 7.96 23.02
N TYR A 180 39.50 9.00 22.24
CA TYR A 180 40.64 9.89 22.53
C TYR A 180 40.19 11.36 22.55
N PHE A 181 39.54 11.72 23.65
CA PHE A 181 38.95 13.03 23.91
C PHE A 181 39.86 14.22 23.58
N GLY A 182 39.34 15.20 22.83
CA GLY A 182 40.01 16.44 22.48
C GLY A 182 41.09 16.29 21.40
N ARG A 183 41.11 15.18 20.66
CA ARG A 183 42.20 14.80 19.74
C ARG A 183 41.73 14.33 18.36
N ALA A 184 40.54 14.72 17.93
CA ALA A 184 39.99 14.35 16.62
C ALA A 184 40.95 14.72 15.46
N ALA A 185 41.58 15.91 15.49
CA ALA A 185 42.53 16.35 14.46
C ALA A 185 43.81 15.48 14.37
N TYR A 186 44.07 14.64 15.37
CA TYR A 186 45.16 13.67 15.36
C TYR A 186 44.69 12.26 14.98
N THR A 187 43.60 11.79 15.59
CA THR A 187 43.15 10.39 15.40
C THR A 187 42.48 10.17 14.06
N VAL A 188 41.74 11.14 13.53
CA VAL A 188 41.05 11.04 12.24
C VAL A 188 42.05 10.85 11.08
N PRO A 189 43.11 11.68 10.92
CA PRO A 189 44.11 11.41 9.88
C PRO A 189 44.93 10.14 10.11
N LYS A 190 45.15 9.72 11.37
CA LYS A 190 45.79 8.42 11.66
C LYS A 190 44.89 7.24 11.28
N ALA A 191 43.58 7.35 11.45
CA ALA A 191 42.62 6.35 11.00
C ALA A 191 42.60 6.24 9.47
N ALA A 192 42.63 7.37 8.77
CA ALA A 192 42.80 7.42 7.32
C ALA A 192 44.10 6.74 6.87
N LEU A 193 45.22 7.05 7.54
CA LEU A 193 46.54 6.44 7.29
C LEU A 193 46.53 4.91 7.42
N ASN A 194 45.75 4.36 8.37
CA ASN A 194 45.65 2.91 8.56
C ASN A 194 45.14 2.20 7.30
N ILE A 195 44.05 2.71 6.73
CA ILE A 195 43.46 2.13 5.51
C ILE A 195 44.34 2.44 4.30
N LEU A 196 44.84 3.67 4.18
CA LEU A 196 45.78 4.06 3.14
C LEU A 196 46.95 3.06 3.06
N SER A 197 47.53 2.69 4.21
CA SER A 197 48.63 1.72 4.30
C SER A 197 48.24 0.33 3.77
N LYS A 198 47.04 -0.16 4.15
CA LYS A 198 46.51 -1.44 3.66
C LYS A 198 46.26 -1.43 2.14
N ARG A 199 45.81 -0.30 1.59
CA ARG A 199 45.57 -0.17 0.15
C ARG A 199 46.88 -0.06 -0.64
N LEU A 200 47.84 0.72 -0.17
CA LEU A 200 49.18 0.80 -0.76
C LEU A 200 49.92 -0.55 -0.71
N ALA A 201 49.70 -1.36 0.34
CA ALA A 201 50.23 -2.73 0.40
C ALA A 201 49.77 -3.60 -0.78
N ARG A 202 48.50 -3.46 -1.17
CA ARG A 202 47.93 -4.21 -2.29
C ARG A 202 48.51 -3.76 -3.63
N GLU A 203 48.79 -2.48 -3.79
CA GLU A 203 49.36 -1.90 -5.01
C GLU A 203 50.84 -2.25 -5.17
N LEU A 204 51.62 -2.16 -4.09
CA LEU A 204 53.06 -2.38 -4.12
C LEU A 204 53.45 -3.86 -3.97
N GLY A 205 52.55 -4.72 -3.50
CA GLY A 205 52.82 -6.15 -3.30
C GLY A 205 53.20 -6.88 -4.59
N GLY A 206 52.63 -6.50 -5.74
CA GLY A 206 53.00 -7.06 -7.05
C GLY A 206 54.46 -6.76 -7.46
N ARG A 207 55.09 -5.76 -6.84
CA ARG A 207 56.50 -5.40 -7.02
C ARG A 207 57.42 -6.05 -5.97
N GLY A 208 56.87 -6.90 -5.10
CA GLY A 208 57.62 -7.53 -4.00
C GLY A 208 57.94 -6.57 -2.84
N ILE A 209 57.28 -5.41 -2.75
CA ILE A 209 57.46 -4.43 -1.68
C ILE A 209 56.34 -4.62 -0.65
N ARG A 210 56.71 -4.86 0.60
CA ARG A 210 55.77 -5.07 1.70
C ARG A 210 55.44 -3.74 2.35
N VAL A 211 54.16 -3.52 2.66
CA VAL A 211 53.70 -2.37 3.44
C VAL A 211 52.94 -2.88 4.64
N ASN A 212 53.37 -2.49 5.84
CA ASN A 212 52.74 -2.91 7.10
C ASN A 212 52.56 -1.71 8.03
N THR A 213 51.59 -1.80 8.94
CA THR A 213 51.23 -0.71 9.84
C THR A 213 51.58 -1.09 11.28
N LEU A 214 52.31 -0.23 11.98
CA LEU A 214 52.64 -0.37 13.39
C LEU A 214 51.69 0.48 14.24
N TYR A 215 51.10 -0.09 15.27
CA TYR A 215 50.22 0.59 16.23
C TYR A 215 50.87 0.62 17.61
N PRO A 216 51.65 1.66 17.92
CA PRO A 216 52.08 1.94 19.28
C PRO A 216 50.88 2.17 20.20
N GLY A 217 50.91 1.50 21.37
CA GLY A 217 50.09 1.87 22.53
C GLY A 217 50.48 3.22 23.14
N PRO A 218 49.92 3.59 24.31
CA PRO A 218 50.49 4.69 25.08
C PRO A 218 51.92 4.34 25.46
N ILE A 219 52.92 5.10 24.99
CA ILE A 219 54.34 4.77 25.20
C ILE A 219 54.87 5.39 26.49
N ALA A 220 55.51 4.56 27.31
CA ALA A 220 56.12 4.94 28.57
C ALA A 220 57.06 6.15 28.37
N SER A 221 56.66 7.30 28.91
CA SER A 221 57.39 8.56 28.87
C SER A 221 56.84 9.53 29.91
N GLU A 222 57.62 10.53 30.30
CA GLU A 222 57.12 11.62 31.14
C GLU A 222 55.99 12.39 30.41
N ARG A 223 56.15 12.60 29.10
CA ARG A 223 55.19 13.30 28.24
C ARG A 223 53.79 12.65 28.24
N ILE A 224 53.68 11.32 28.14
CA ILE A 224 52.34 10.67 28.07
C ILE A 224 51.58 10.84 29.39
N ARG A 225 52.27 10.87 30.53
CA ARG A 225 51.65 11.10 31.84
C ARG A 225 51.08 12.51 31.95
N THR A 226 51.82 13.51 31.47
CA THR A 226 51.34 14.90 31.39
C THR A 226 50.14 15.04 30.45
N VAL A 227 50.15 14.36 29.30
CA VAL A 227 49.03 14.39 28.34
C VAL A 227 47.77 13.78 28.97
N PHE A 228 47.87 12.63 29.62
CA PHE A 228 46.72 12.01 30.28
C PHE A 228 46.19 12.83 31.44
N ALA A 229 47.06 13.45 32.24
CA ALA A 229 46.63 14.36 33.29
C ALA A 229 45.91 15.61 32.74
N ALA A 230 46.36 16.15 31.61
CA ALA A 230 45.68 17.26 30.94
C ALA A 230 44.31 16.83 30.39
N MET A 231 44.20 15.61 29.85
CA MET A 231 42.92 15.04 29.40
C MET A 231 41.95 14.82 30.56
N ASP A 232 42.41 14.27 31.70
CA ASP A 232 41.60 14.12 32.91
C ASP A 232 41.07 15.49 33.37
N GLY A 233 41.92 16.53 33.33
CA GLY A 233 41.52 17.90 33.63
C GLY A 233 40.44 18.45 32.70
N LEU A 234 40.53 18.20 31.39
CA LEU A 234 39.51 18.61 30.43
C LEU A 234 38.18 17.85 30.61
N LYS A 235 38.25 16.57 30.99
CA LYS A 235 37.09 15.72 31.32
C LYS A 235 36.50 16.02 32.70
N GLY A 236 37.22 16.75 33.56
CA GLY A 236 36.80 16.96 34.96
C GLY A 236 36.89 15.67 35.80
N ASP A 237 37.65 14.69 35.33
CA ASP A 237 37.84 13.40 35.98
C ASP A 237 38.98 13.45 37.02
N ALA A 238 39.00 12.47 37.92
CA ALA A 238 40.11 12.33 38.86
C ALA A 238 41.45 12.07 38.13
N PRO A 239 42.58 12.64 38.59
CA PRO A 239 43.89 12.37 37.99
C PRO A 239 44.19 10.87 37.90
N GLY A 240 44.55 10.38 36.72
CA GLY A 240 44.85 8.98 36.43
C GLY A 240 43.69 8.19 35.81
N SER A 241 42.48 8.77 35.69
CA SER A 241 41.31 8.11 35.10
C SER A 241 41.57 7.66 33.65
N THR A 242 42.16 8.53 32.83
CA THR A 242 42.53 8.22 31.43
C THR A 242 43.55 7.09 31.37
N ALA A 243 44.54 7.06 32.27
CA ALA A 243 45.54 6.00 32.32
C ALA A 243 44.89 4.65 32.67
N ASN A 244 44.02 4.64 33.68
CA ASN A 244 43.29 3.44 34.11
C ASN A 244 42.38 2.91 33.00
N HIS A 245 41.67 3.78 32.29
CA HIS A 245 40.85 3.38 31.14
C HIS A 245 41.66 2.59 30.11
N PHE A 246 42.86 3.06 29.75
CA PHE A 246 43.72 2.32 28.81
C PHE A 246 44.34 1.06 29.42
N PHE A 247 44.62 1.03 30.73
CA PHE A 247 45.07 -0.18 31.41
C PHE A 247 44.00 -1.27 31.45
N ASP A 248 42.73 -0.90 31.62
CA ASP A 248 41.61 -1.85 31.61
C ASP A 248 41.41 -2.52 30.25
N LEU A 249 41.80 -1.84 29.17
CA LEU A 249 41.80 -2.43 27.84
C LEU A 249 42.93 -3.44 27.64
N MET A 250 44.07 -3.31 28.35
CA MET A 250 45.22 -4.19 28.18
C MET A 250 44.95 -5.58 28.75
N ALA A 251 45.26 -6.64 28.00
CA ALA A 251 45.21 -8.00 28.51
C ALA A 251 46.50 -8.38 29.28
N LEU A 252 47.66 -7.87 28.89
CA LEU A 252 48.96 -8.26 29.43
C LEU A 252 49.39 -7.38 30.62
N GLU A 253 49.92 -7.99 31.68
CA GLU A 253 50.72 -7.32 32.71
C GLU A 253 52.20 -7.65 32.51
N ARG A 254 53.10 -6.70 32.76
CA ARG A 254 54.53 -6.87 32.50
C ARG A 254 55.39 -6.14 33.52
N SER A 255 56.48 -6.79 33.95
CA SER A 255 57.58 -6.11 34.66
C SER A 255 58.46 -5.37 33.66
N VAL A 256 58.67 -4.08 33.88
CA VAL A 256 59.49 -3.20 33.04
C VAL A 256 60.56 -2.56 33.93
N GLU A 257 61.81 -2.55 33.47
CA GLU A 257 62.93 -1.87 34.15
C GLU A 257 63.16 -2.27 35.63
N GLY A 258 62.83 -3.52 36.00
CA GLY A 258 63.02 -4.04 37.36
C GLY A 258 61.85 -3.80 38.32
N GLU A 259 60.77 -3.15 37.86
CA GLU A 259 59.55 -2.94 38.63
C GLU A 259 58.69 -4.21 38.76
N ALA A 260 57.85 -4.23 39.81
CA ALA A 260 56.89 -5.31 40.04
C ALA A 260 55.89 -5.47 38.88
N ARG A 261 55.37 -6.69 38.69
CA ARG A 261 54.42 -7.00 37.62
C ARG A 261 53.14 -6.17 37.79
N ALA A 262 52.81 -5.37 36.78
CA ALA A 262 51.60 -4.55 36.76
C ALA A 262 51.11 -4.26 35.33
N LYS A 263 49.92 -3.66 35.21
CA LYS A 263 49.52 -2.96 33.98
C LYS A 263 50.41 -1.73 33.82
N THR A 264 51.15 -1.69 32.73
CA THR A 264 52.09 -0.60 32.43
C THR A 264 52.13 -0.36 30.93
N PHE A 265 52.76 0.73 30.51
CA PHE A 265 52.85 1.15 29.13
C PHE A 265 53.99 0.42 28.38
N PRO A 266 53.82 0.10 27.09
CA PRO A 266 54.92 -0.34 26.23
C PRO A 266 56.07 0.67 26.19
N THR A 267 57.28 0.18 25.99
CA THR A 267 58.50 1.00 25.98
C THR A 267 58.91 1.41 24.55
N PRO A 268 59.71 2.48 24.37
CA PRO A 268 60.31 2.80 23.08
C PRO A 268 61.15 1.65 22.48
N ALA A 269 61.70 0.77 23.31
CA ALA A 269 62.46 -0.40 22.87
C ALA A 269 61.56 -1.46 22.22
N ASP A 270 60.34 -1.66 22.74
CA ASP A 270 59.38 -2.60 22.14
C ASP A 270 59.00 -2.18 20.71
N ILE A 271 58.80 -0.88 20.49
CA ILE A 271 58.53 -0.29 19.17
C ILE A 271 59.72 -0.47 18.22
N ALA A 272 60.93 -0.19 18.69
CA ALA A 272 62.14 -0.37 17.90
C ALA A 272 62.36 -1.84 17.51
N ASN A 273 62.10 -2.78 18.42
CA ASN A 273 62.23 -4.23 18.14
C ASN A 273 61.22 -4.71 17.11
N ALA A 274 59.97 -4.24 17.19
CA ALA A 274 58.95 -4.50 16.18
C ALA A 274 59.38 -3.95 14.81
N CYS A 275 59.91 -2.72 14.77
CA CYS A 275 60.44 -2.13 13.54
C CYS A 275 61.59 -2.95 12.96
N VAL A 276 62.51 -3.49 13.77
CA VAL A 276 63.60 -4.35 13.25
C VAL A 276 63.05 -5.61 12.62
N PHE A 277 62.11 -6.28 13.29
CA PHE A 277 61.48 -7.47 12.75
C PHE A 277 60.76 -7.18 11.41
N MET A 278 59.99 -6.09 11.35
CA MET A 278 59.29 -5.67 10.14
C MET A 278 60.25 -5.23 9.02
N GLY A 279 61.41 -4.67 9.37
CA GLY A 279 62.44 -4.24 8.43
C GLY A 279 63.29 -5.39 7.89
N SER A 280 63.45 -6.46 8.67
CA SER A 280 64.27 -7.62 8.28
C SER A 280 63.52 -8.56 7.33
N ASP A 281 64.28 -9.52 6.77
CA ASP A 281 63.72 -10.56 5.91
C ASP A 281 62.94 -11.63 6.70
N GLU A 282 63.02 -11.62 8.03
CA GLU A 282 62.23 -12.52 8.90
C GLU A 282 60.72 -12.26 8.78
N SER A 283 60.33 -11.03 8.43
CA SER A 283 58.94 -10.66 8.20
C SER A 283 58.55 -10.70 6.72
N ALA A 284 59.34 -11.34 5.84
CA ALA A 284 59.11 -11.34 4.38
C ALA A 284 57.72 -11.86 3.97
N ALA A 285 57.06 -12.65 4.84
CA ALA A 285 55.71 -13.15 4.62
C ALA A 285 54.59 -12.18 5.02
N PHE A 286 54.89 -11.04 5.64
CA PHE A 286 53.90 -10.09 6.15
C PHE A 286 53.74 -8.89 5.22
N ALA A 287 52.52 -8.69 4.72
CA ALA A 287 52.09 -7.49 3.99
C ALA A 287 50.64 -7.16 4.36
N ALA A 288 50.28 -5.88 4.34
CA ALA A 288 48.99 -5.36 4.81
C ALA A 288 48.66 -5.77 6.26
N HIS A 289 49.67 -6.05 7.08
CA HIS A 289 49.52 -6.56 8.44
C HIS A 289 49.60 -5.42 9.47
N ASP A 290 48.75 -5.51 10.50
CA ASP A 290 48.74 -4.58 11.63
C ASP A 290 49.55 -5.18 12.79
N PHE A 291 50.56 -4.46 13.26
CA PHE A 291 51.39 -4.85 14.41
C PHE A 291 51.03 -4.00 15.63
N GLU A 292 50.28 -4.57 16.58
CA GLU A 292 49.79 -3.85 17.76
C GLU A 292 50.72 -4.01 18.97
N VAL A 293 51.59 -3.02 19.20
CA VAL A 293 52.50 -3.01 20.35
C VAL A 293 51.83 -2.25 21.50
N THR A 294 50.84 -2.91 22.11
CA THR A 294 49.86 -2.28 23.00
C THR A 294 49.72 -2.99 24.36
N HIS A 295 50.47 -4.06 24.62
CA HIS A 295 50.19 -5.00 25.73
C HIS A 295 48.80 -5.68 25.59
N GLY A 296 48.38 -5.93 24.35
CA GLY A 296 47.15 -6.67 24.05
C GLY A 296 45.90 -5.88 24.40
N MET A 297 45.83 -4.61 24.00
CA MET A 297 44.62 -3.80 24.18
C MET A 297 43.46 -4.38 23.38
N ALA A 298 42.33 -4.64 24.05
CA ALA A 298 41.12 -5.19 23.45
C ALA A 298 40.36 -4.12 22.64
N VAL A 299 40.84 -3.84 21.43
CA VAL A 299 40.28 -2.81 20.54
C VAL A 299 39.86 -3.46 19.21
N PRO A 300 38.59 -3.36 18.78
CA PRO A 300 38.18 -3.90 17.49
C PRO A 300 38.89 -3.20 16.33
N GLN A 301 39.12 -3.91 15.22
CA GLN A 301 39.69 -3.31 14.00
C GLN A 301 38.75 -2.30 13.35
N GLU A 302 37.45 -2.55 13.46
CA GLU A 302 36.39 -1.72 12.91
C GLU A 302 35.13 -1.86 13.79
N SER A 303 34.48 -0.75 14.13
CA SER A 303 33.16 -0.75 14.75
C SER A 303 32.09 -0.90 13.67
N ARG A 304 31.75 -2.15 13.32
CA ARG A 304 30.88 -2.46 12.17
C ARG A 304 29.70 -3.37 12.47
N SER A 305 28.63 -3.20 11.70
CA SER A 305 27.54 -4.15 11.54
C SER A 305 27.02 -4.10 10.09
N GLU A 306 26.20 -5.07 9.69
CA GLU A 306 25.51 -5.10 8.40
C GLU A 306 23.99 -5.04 8.63
N PHE A 307 23.26 -4.32 7.78
CA PHE A 307 21.80 -4.30 7.88
C PHE A 307 21.20 -5.64 7.42
N LEU A 308 20.37 -6.23 8.29
CA LEU A 308 19.71 -7.52 8.05
C LEU A 308 18.20 -7.41 7.83
N HIS A 309 17.65 -6.19 7.83
CA HIS A 309 16.22 -5.93 7.68
C HIS A 309 16.00 -4.67 6.85
N ARG A 310 14.88 -4.59 6.13
CA ARG A 310 14.46 -3.37 5.41
C ARG A 310 13.95 -2.30 6.39
N PRO A 311 14.05 -1.01 6.06
CA PRO A 311 13.57 0.05 6.95
C PRO A 311 12.04 0.08 6.99
N ASP A 312 11.45 -0.28 8.14
CA ASP A 312 10.01 -0.11 8.40
C ASP A 312 9.75 1.33 8.88
N MET A 313 8.98 2.13 8.12
CA MET A 313 8.67 3.52 8.43
C MET A 313 7.16 3.80 8.30
N ARG A 314 6.64 4.67 9.17
CA ARG A 314 5.26 5.18 9.10
C ARG A 314 5.28 6.58 8.53
N ALA A 315 4.29 6.92 7.70
CA ALA A 315 4.17 8.23 7.04
C ALA A 315 4.11 9.46 7.97
N ILE A 316 4.04 9.26 9.29
CA ILE A 316 3.97 10.30 10.32
C ILE A 316 5.22 10.37 11.21
N ASP A 317 6.23 9.52 10.97
CA ASP A 317 7.41 9.44 11.84
C ASP A 317 8.26 10.74 11.83
N GLY A 318 8.12 11.57 10.79
CA GLY A 318 8.82 12.84 10.66
C GLY A 318 8.06 14.05 11.19
N ASP A 319 6.83 13.89 11.69
CA ASP A 319 6.02 15.04 12.11
C ASP A 319 6.68 15.81 13.28
N GLY A 320 6.75 17.13 13.15
CA GLY A 320 7.44 18.01 14.10
C GLY A 320 8.98 17.93 14.09
N ARG A 321 9.59 17.16 13.18
CA ARG A 321 11.06 17.00 13.07
C ARG A 321 11.63 17.94 11.99
N SER A 322 12.85 18.43 12.21
CA SER A 322 13.59 19.24 11.24
C SER A 322 14.96 18.63 10.94
N ILE A 323 15.22 18.31 9.68
CA ILE A 323 16.37 17.52 9.23
C ILE A 323 17.23 18.31 8.25
N LEU A 324 18.54 18.37 8.49
CA LEU A 324 19.54 18.82 7.53
C LEU A 324 19.95 17.63 6.63
N VAL A 325 19.97 17.83 5.31
CA VAL A 325 20.65 16.96 4.36
C VAL A 325 21.80 17.76 3.76
N ALA A 326 23.01 17.60 4.29
CA ALA A 326 24.22 18.25 3.83
C ALA A 326 24.83 17.46 2.65
N ALA A 327 24.35 17.74 1.45
CA ALA A 327 24.80 17.14 0.21
C ALA A 327 26.09 17.79 -0.33
N GLY A 328 26.93 16.96 -0.97
CA GLY A 328 28.04 17.44 -1.80
C GLY A 328 27.54 17.88 -3.17
N ASN A 329 28.24 17.48 -4.23
CA ASN A 329 27.80 17.73 -5.62
C ASN A 329 26.90 16.60 -6.18
N GLN A 330 26.47 15.63 -5.35
CA GLN A 330 25.63 14.51 -5.78
C GLN A 330 24.15 14.93 -5.81
N LEU A 331 23.75 15.59 -6.89
CA LEU A 331 22.41 16.15 -7.06
C LEU A 331 21.29 15.13 -6.75
N ASP A 332 21.34 13.96 -7.40
CA ASP A 332 20.28 12.96 -7.30
C ASP A 332 20.19 12.29 -5.93
N ASP A 333 21.33 12.10 -5.25
CA ASP A 333 21.36 11.52 -3.91
C ASP A 333 20.80 12.49 -2.87
N GLY A 334 21.18 13.77 -2.95
CA GLY A 334 20.64 14.82 -2.09
C GLY A 334 19.12 14.97 -2.23
N LEU A 335 18.60 15.05 -3.46
CA LEU A 335 17.17 15.17 -3.73
C LEU A 335 16.38 13.93 -3.27
N ALA A 336 16.89 12.72 -3.54
CA ALA A 336 16.21 11.49 -3.16
C ALA A 336 16.09 11.33 -1.64
N ILE A 337 17.19 11.61 -0.91
CA ILE A 337 17.19 11.54 0.55
C ILE A 337 16.26 12.61 1.12
N ALA A 338 16.38 13.86 0.68
CA ALA A 338 15.54 14.95 1.17
C ALA A 338 14.04 14.70 0.92
N GLY A 339 13.68 14.21 -0.28
CA GLY A 339 12.31 13.87 -0.63
C GLY A 339 11.73 12.76 0.23
N LEU A 340 12.53 11.75 0.61
CA LEU A 340 12.09 10.70 1.52
C LEU A 340 11.72 11.25 2.89
N PHE A 341 12.57 12.09 3.49
CA PHE A 341 12.29 12.71 4.79
C PHE A 341 11.05 13.61 4.75
N ALA A 342 10.90 14.43 3.70
CA ALA A 342 9.72 15.26 3.51
C ALA A 342 8.43 14.43 3.37
N ALA A 343 8.49 13.30 2.67
CA ALA A 343 7.37 12.37 2.53
C ALA A 343 6.96 11.69 3.86
N GLN A 344 7.83 11.67 4.87
CA GLN A 344 7.50 11.21 6.24
C GLN A 344 6.98 12.34 7.15
N GLY A 345 6.84 13.57 6.62
CA GLY A 345 6.31 14.71 7.36
C GLY A 345 7.37 15.63 8.00
N ALA A 346 8.67 15.38 7.79
CA ALA A 346 9.74 16.23 8.33
C ALA A 346 9.94 17.51 7.50
N ARG A 347 10.35 18.60 8.17
CA ARG A 347 10.89 19.79 7.49
C ARG A 347 12.34 19.52 7.10
N VAL A 348 12.71 19.79 5.85
CA VAL A 348 14.06 19.44 5.36
C VAL A 348 14.81 20.66 4.84
N LEU A 349 16.03 20.87 5.35
CA LEU A 349 17.02 21.79 4.79
C LEU A 349 18.02 20.99 3.94
N LEU A 350 17.99 21.16 2.63
CA LEU A 350 18.90 20.51 1.68
C LEU A 350 20.05 21.47 1.32
N GLY A 351 21.22 21.25 1.92
CA GLY A 351 22.40 22.07 1.68
C GLY A 351 23.30 21.48 0.60
N TYR A 352 23.64 22.25 -0.44
CA TYR A 352 24.59 21.83 -1.49
C TYR A 352 25.92 22.58 -1.37
N HIS A 353 27.04 21.87 -1.52
CA HIS A 353 28.38 22.47 -1.43
C HIS A 353 28.63 23.56 -2.49
N ALA A 354 28.29 23.30 -3.76
CA ALA A 354 28.51 24.22 -4.87
C ALA A 354 27.23 24.96 -5.29
N GLN A 355 27.36 26.24 -5.67
CA GLN A 355 26.24 27.05 -6.16
C GLN A 355 25.58 26.42 -7.39
N SER A 356 26.36 25.86 -8.32
CA SER A 356 25.83 25.21 -9.52
C SER A 356 24.93 24.01 -9.20
N ALA A 357 25.25 23.22 -8.17
CA ALA A 357 24.43 22.09 -7.77
C ALA A 357 23.11 22.55 -7.11
N LEU A 358 23.13 23.67 -6.40
CA LEU A 358 21.92 24.31 -5.89
C LEU A 358 21.03 24.81 -7.02
N ASP A 359 21.62 25.52 -7.99
CA ASP A 359 20.90 26.06 -9.14
C ASP A 359 20.20 24.92 -9.93
N ASP A 360 20.91 23.80 -10.14
CA ASP A 360 20.36 22.61 -10.81
C ASP A 360 19.28 21.87 -9.99
N ALA A 361 19.25 22.03 -8.66
CA ALA A 361 18.28 21.41 -7.78
C ALA A 361 16.96 22.18 -7.70
N GLN A 362 16.97 23.49 -7.94
CA GLN A 362 15.88 24.40 -7.61
C GLN A 362 14.54 24.01 -8.26
N ASP A 363 14.57 23.58 -9.53
CA ASP A 363 13.38 23.17 -10.29
C ASP A 363 12.90 21.74 -9.95
N ARG A 364 13.65 21.00 -9.13
CA ARG A 364 13.43 19.58 -8.81
C ARG A 364 13.10 19.34 -7.33
N LEU A 365 12.92 20.40 -6.55
CA LEU A 365 12.70 20.31 -5.11
C LEU A 365 11.36 19.63 -4.78
N PRO A 366 11.37 18.59 -3.93
CA PRO A 366 10.14 18.02 -3.37
C PRO A 366 9.41 19.04 -2.48
N ALA A 367 8.09 18.89 -2.36
CA ALA A 367 7.31 19.71 -1.43
C ALA A 367 7.81 19.52 0.01
N GLY A 368 7.95 20.62 0.76
CA GLY A 368 8.45 20.60 2.16
C GLY A 368 9.98 20.63 2.31
N VAL A 369 10.73 20.75 1.21
CA VAL A 369 12.19 20.88 1.20
C VAL A 369 12.60 22.32 0.89
N THR A 370 13.52 22.88 1.66
CA THR A 370 14.20 24.17 1.38
C THR A 370 15.65 23.89 1.02
N ALA A 371 16.12 24.39 -0.13
CA ALA A 371 17.51 24.19 -0.54
C ALA A 371 18.35 25.47 -0.39
N VAL A 372 19.61 25.31 0.03
CA VAL A 372 20.55 26.41 0.28
C VAL A 372 21.96 26.05 -0.15
N ARG A 373 22.81 27.07 -0.35
CA ARG A 373 24.24 26.86 -0.54
C ARG A 373 24.85 26.58 0.84
N PHE A 374 25.57 25.47 0.96
CA PHE A 374 26.10 24.97 2.23
C PHE A 374 27.57 24.50 2.08
N PRO A 375 28.52 25.44 1.90
CA PRO A 375 29.92 25.15 1.63
C PRO A 375 30.71 24.79 2.90
N ARG A 376 31.35 23.61 2.93
CA ARG A 376 32.03 23.08 4.13
C ARG A 376 33.30 23.84 4.55
N HIS A 377 33.91 24.59 3.63
CA HIS A 377 35.08 25.43 3.90
C HIS A 377 34.72 26.82 4.44
N ASP A 378 33.44 27.21 4.39
CA ASP A 378 32.95 28.50 4.87
C ASP A 378 31.93 28.26 5.97
N HIS A 379 32.46 28.17 7.19
CA HIS A 379 31.68 27.90 8.39
C HIS A 379 30.72 29.04 8.75
N VAL A 380 31.00 30.27 8.31
CA VAL A 380 30.10 31.42 8.53
C VAL A 380 28.84 31.23 7.69
N ALA A 381 28.99 30.89 6.41
CA ALA A 381 27.85 30.60 5.54
C ALA A 381 27.03 29.40 6.04
N MET A 382 27.68 28.36 6.61
CA MET A 382 26.96 27.25 7.23
C MET A 382 26.15 27.69 8.45
N ASP A 383 26.74 28.48 9.36
CA ASP A 383 26.06 29.00 10.55
C ASP A 383 24.85 29.88 10.19
N GLU A 384 24.99 30.75 9.18
CA GLU A 384 23.91 31.61 8.68
C GLU A 384 22.74 30.77 8.12
N ALA A 385 23.04 29.76 7.29
CA ALA A 385 22.03 28.88 6.72
C ALA A 385 21.27 28.07 7.79
N LEU A 386 21.97 27.57 8.81
CA LEU A 386 21.34 26.87 9.93
C LEU A 386 20.45 27.81 10.74
N ALA A 387 20.91 29.03 11.04
CA ALA A 387 20.15 30.01 11.79
C ALA A 387 18.87 30.45 11.06
N GLU A 388 18.95 30.72 9.75
CA GLU A 388 17.81 31.13 8.94
C GLU A 388 16.71 30.06 8.93
N PHE A 389 17.06 28.80 8.66
CA PHE A 389 16.08 27.71 8.60
C PHE A 389 15.42 27.41 9.97
N SER A 390 16.19 27.63 11.05
CA SER A 390 15.75 27.40 12.44
C SER A 390 14.63 28.33 12.88
N ALA A 391 14.36 29.42 12.15
CA ALA A 391 13.22 30.30 12.43
C ALA A 391 11.85 29.57 12.40
N GLY A 392 11.75 28.43 11.69
CA GLY A 392 10.55 27.60 11.68
C GLY A 392 10.61 26.36 12.60
N GLY A 393 11.68 26.19 13.37
CA GLY A 393 11.95 25.05 14.25
C GLY A 393 13.39 24.54 14.12
N ALA A 394 14.03 24.22 15.24
CA ALA A 394 15.43 23.81 15.32
C ALA A 394 15.70 22.43 14.68
N ILE A 395 16.87 22.28 14.07
CA ILE A 395 17.31 21.05 13.40
C ILE A 395 17.81 20.04 14.45
N ASP A 396 17.17 18.88 14.52
CA ASP A 396 17.51 17.82 15.48
C ASP A 396 18.13 16.57 14.82
N GLY A 397 18.21 16.54 13.49
CA GLY A 397 18.85 15.47 12.74
C GLY A 397 19.64 15.97 11.53
N ALA A 398 20.76 15.32 11.22
CA ALA A 398 21.56 15.65 10.04
C ALA A 398 21.99 14.39 9.26
N VAL A 399 21.77 14.37 7.96
CA VAL A 399 22.38 13.43 7.01
C VAL A 399 23.53 14.13 6.29
N ILE A 400 24.70 13.50 6.26
CA ILE A 400 25.91 14.05 5.66
C ILE A 400 26.39 13.11 4.57
N LEU A 401 26.45 13.61 3.33
CA LEU A 401 27.03 12.90 2.19
C LEU A 401 28.50 13.30 1.98
N PRO A 402 29.29 12.63 1.12
CA PRO A 402 30.62 13.13 0.76
C PRO A 402 30.48 14.42 -0.06
N THR A 403 31.51 15.26 -0.07
CA THR A 403 31.52 16.52 -0.84
C THR A 403 31.52 16.23 -2.34
N ARG A 404 32.24 15.19 -2.78
CA ARG A 404 32.38 14.79 -4.19
C ARG A 404 31.62 13.49 -4.49
N GLY A 405 31.07 13.37 -5.69
CA GLY A 405 30.37 12.14 -6.13
C GLY A 405 31.29 10.93 -6.33
N PRO A 406 30.73 9.71 -6.49
CA PRO A 406 31.49 8.46 -6.54
C PRO A 406 32.56 8.41 -7.64
N GLY A 407 32.35 9.13 -8.75
CA GLY A 407 33.29 9.14 -9.87
C GLY A 407 34.46 10.12 -9.75
N TYR A 408 34.54 10.92 -8.68
CA TYR A 408 35.56 11.97 -8.57
C TYR A 408 36.89 11.44 -8.01
N PHE A 409 36.87 10.89 -6.79
CA PHE A 409 38.04 10.25 -6.19
C PHE A 409 38.04 8.76 -6.52
N THR A 410 38.63 8.40 -7.66
CA THR A 410 38.72 7.02 -8.15
C THR A 410 40.16 6.66 -8.55
N GLY A 411 40.44 5.37 -8.74
CA GLY A 411 41.76 4.88 -9.17
C GLY A 411 42.72 4.54 -8.03
N ALA A 412 43.92 4.09 -8.41
CA ALA A 412 44.96 3.63 -7.48
C ALA A 412 45.53 4.79 -6.64
N LEU A 413 45.69 4.58 -5.34
CA LEU A 413 46.15 5.60 -4.40
C LEU A 413 47.61 5.97 -4.65
N GLY A 414 48.46 5.03 -5.07
CA GLY A 414 49.87 5.28 -5.39
C GLY A 414 50.07 6.05 -6.71
N GLU A 415 49.07 6.07 -7.59
CA GLU A 415 49.12 6.76 -8.88
C GLU A 415 48.46 8.15 -8.83
N ALA A 416 47.68 8.43 -7.78
CA ALA A 416 46.98 9.68 -7.57
C ALA A 416 47.89 10.92 -7.70
N THR A 417 47.36 12.02 -8.24
CA THR A 417 48.13 13.26 -8.35
C THR A 417 48.22 13.97 -7.02
N ASP A 418 49.23 14.83 -6.87
CA ASP A 418 49.43 15.65 -5.67
C ASP A 418 48.16 16.47 -5.38
N ALA A 419 47.54 17.02 -6.43
CA ALA A 419 46.30 17.78 -6.34
C ALA A 419 45.08 16.94 -5.93
N ASP A 420 45.06 15.63 -6.24
CA ASP A 420 43.96 14.74 -5.81
C ASP A 420 43.99 14.52 -4.30
N VAL A 421 45.18 14.29 -3.74
CA VAL A 421 45.34 14.09 -2.28
C VAL A 421 45.04 15.36 -1.51
N GLU A 422 45.54 16.50 -1.98
CA GLU A 422 45.26 17.81 -1.37
C GLU A 422 43.76 18.09 -1.34
N ARG A 423 43.07 17.91 -2.48
CA ARG A 423 41.60 18.06 -2.52
C ARG A 423 40.88 17.07 -1.65
N PHE A 424 41.34 15.82 -1.55
CA PHE A 424 40.71 14.82 -0.69
C PHE A 424 40.81 15.23 0.79
N VAL A 425 41.97 15.76 1.20
CA VAL A 425 42.14 16.29 2.56
C VAL A 425 41.20 17.47 2.80
N ASP A 426 41.19 18.46 1.93
CA ASP A 426 40.41 19.68 2.13
C ASP A 426 38.90 19.41 2.06
N ASP A 427 38.43 18.68 1.04
CA ASP A 427 37.01 18.50 0.76
C ASP A 427 36.36 17.44 1.67
N GLU A 428 37.06 16.34 1.98
CA GLU A 428 36.46 15.17 2.66
C GLU A 428 36.93 15.00 4.11
N LEU A 429 38.22 15.21 4.42
CA LEU A 429 38.70 15.07 5.81
C LEU A 429 38.46 16.33 6.64
N GLU A 430 39.03 17.45 6.21
CA GLU A 430 38.85 18.75 6.87
C GLU A 430 37.39 19.19 6.77
N GLY A 431 36.78 19.08 5.59
CA GLY A 431 35.36 19.41 5.38
C GLY A 431 34.41 18.62 6.29
N ALA A 432 34.66 17.34 6.58
CA ALA A 432 33.84 16.57 7.51
C ALA A 432 34.03 17.01 8.97
N ILE A 433 35.26 17.30 9.38
CA ILE A 433 35.55 17.84 10.73
C ILE A 433 34.91 19.23 10.89
N ALA A 434 35.01 20.09 9.87
CA ALA A 434 34.43 21.43 9.87
C ALA A 434 32.90 21.39 10.03
N LEU A 435 32.25 20.48 9.29
CA LEU A 435 30.81 20.26 9.38
C LEU A 435 30.40 19.72 10.76
N ALA A 436 31.13 18.73 11.29
CA ALA A 436 30.89 18.17 12.62
C ALA A 436 31.06 19.23 13.72
N ARG A 437 32.12 20.05 13.65
CA ARG A 437 32.33 21.21 14.53
C ARG A 437 31.16 22.19 14.50
N THR A 438 30.66 22.50 13.30
CA THR A 438 29.56 23.45 13.10
C THR A 438 28.27 22.93 13.72
N LEU A 439 27.93 21.67 13.48
CA LEU A 439 26.76 21.02 14.08
C LEU A 439 26.87 20.87 15.60
N ASP A 440 28.06 20.54 16.11
CA ASP A 440 28.34 20.48 17.55
C ASP A 440 28.07 21.84 18.22
N ARG A 441 28.60 22.94 17.65
CA ARG A 441 28.33 24.30 18.12
C ARG A 441 26.85 24.66 18.05
N TYR A 442 26.19 24.34 16.94
CA TYR A 442 24.77 24.62 16.73
C TYR A 442 23.89 23.90 17.77
N TRP A 443 24.10 22.60 17.98
CA TRP A 443 23.32 21.82 18.94
C TRP A 443 23.61 22.17 20.40
N GLN A 444 24.84 22.55 20.74
CA GLN A 444 25.15 23.05 22.09
C GLN A 444 24.46 24.38 22.41
N ARG A 445 24.15 25.20 21.39
CA ARG A 445 23.44 26.48 21.55
C ARG A 445 21.91 26.35 21.46
N SER A 446 21.40 25.26 20.89
CA SER A 446 19.97 25.05 20.64
C SER A 446 19.24 24.60 21.90
N THR A 447 18.18 25.30 22.29
CA THR A 447 17.44 25.05 23.54
C THR A 447 16.09 24.34 23.34
N ASP A 448 15.60 24.26 22.10
CA ASP A 448 14.23 23.87 21.72
C ASP A 448 14.18 22.66 20.76
N LEU A 449 15.16 21.75 20.85
CA LEU A 449 15.20 20.54 20.04
C LEU A 449 14.08 19.56 20.39
N ALA A 450 13.39 19.02 19.37
CA ALA A 450 12.29 18.07 19.56
C ALA A 450 12.76 16.69 20.05
N ALA A 451 14.01 16.29 19.75
CA ALA A 451 14.66 15.15 20.40
C ALA A 451 16.18 15.36 20.49
N ASP A 452 16.87 14.38 21.05
CA ASP A 452 18.33 14.39 21.10
C ASP A 452 18.93 14.43 19.68
N PRO A 453 19.99 15.23 19.45
CA PRO A 453 20.62 15.33 18.14
C PRO A 453 21.11 14.00 17.58
N ARG A 454 20.84 13.76 16.30
CA ARG A 454 21.34 12.60 15.57
C ARG A 454 22.06 12.99 14.28
N VAL A 455 23.16 12.32 13.97
CA VAL A 455 23.90 12.52 12.71
C VAL A 455 24.15 11.20 12.00
N VAL A 456 23.92 11.16 10.69
CA VAL A 456 24.21 9.99 9.85
C VAL A 456 25.09 10.42 8.69
N PHE A 457 26.35 9.98 8.72
CA PHE A 457 27.21 10.06 7.54
C PHE A 457 26.82 8.93 6.58
N ILE A 458 26.80 9.18 5.29
CA ILE A 458 26.52 8.18 4.27
C ILE A 458 27.65 8.24 3.25
N THR A 459 28.29 7.11 2.94
CA THR A 459 29.34 7.09 1.92
C THR A 459 28.75 7.23 0.52
N ASN A 460 29.61 7.50 -0.48
CA ASN A 460 29.24 7.28 -1.88
C ASN A 460 28.85 5.82 -2.14
N GLY A 461 28.09 5.59 -3.22
CA GLY A 461 27.87 4.27 -3.81
C GLY A 461 29.16 3.70 -4.42
N ASP A 462 29.07 2.50 -5.00
CA ASP A 462 30.23 1.84 -5.62
C ASP A 462 30.80 2.68 -6.77
N ASP A 463 32.10 2.98 -6.70
CA ASP A 463 32.85 3.72 -7.71
C ASP A 463 33.24 2.86 -8.92
N GLY A 464 33.05 1.54 -8.85
CA GLY A 464 33.47 0.58 -9.87
C GLY A 464 34.99 0.42 -10.00
N ALA A 465 35.77 1.07 -9.14
CA ALA A 465 37.23 1.11 -9.11
C ALA A 465 37.80 0.56 -7.79
N GLY A 466 36.99 -0.15 -7.01
CA GLY A 466 37.41 -0.83 -5.79
C GLY A 466 37.30 0.01 -4.51
N ASN A 467 36.71 1.22 -4.60
CA ASN A 467 36.33 2.07 -3.48
C ASN A 467 37.48 2.42 -2.53
N LEU A 468 38.68 2.60 -3.09
CA LEU A 468 39.91 2.78 -2.31
C LEU A 468 39.87 4.06 -1.47
N TRP A 469 39.46 5.17 -2.08
CA TRP A 469 39.32 6.47 -1.42
C TRP A 469 38.17 6.49 -0.43
N ALA A 470 37.01 5.95 -0.82
CA ALA A 470 35.84 5.89 0.04
C ALA A 470 36.10 5.07 1.32
N ASP A 471 36.96 4.05 1.26
CA ASP A 471 37.34 3.27 2.46
C ASP A 471 38.34 3.99 3.37
N VAL A 472 39.22 4.83 2.80
CA VAL A 472 40.08 5.75 3.57
C VAL A 472 39.21 6.77 4.31
N GLU A 473 38.25 7.36 3.61
CA GLU A 473 37.27 8.28 4.18
C GLU A 473 36.42 7.59 5.25
N ARG A 474 35.93 6.36 5.00
CA ARG A 474 35.18 5.57 5.98
C ARG A 474 35.92 5.44 7.31
N ALA A 475 37.20 5.09 7.29
CA ALA A 475 37.97 4.97 8.54
C ALA A 475 38.15 6.31 9.26
N ALA A 476 38.36 7.40 8.51
CA ALA A 476 38.44 8.74 9.07
C ALA A 476 37.13 9.14 9.77
N ILE A 477 36.00 8.95 9.08
CA ILE A 477 34.66 9.29 9.61
C ILE A 477 34.27 8.39 10.79
N GLU A 478 34.63 7.10 10.76
CA GLU A 478 34.43 6.21 11.90
C GLU A 478 35.08 6.79 13.17
N GLU A 479 36.33 7.24 13.06
CA GLU A 479 37.07 7.77 14.19
C GLU A 479 36.56 9.16 14.61
N LEU A 480 36.14 10.00 13.65
CA LEU A 480 35.48 11.28 13.94
C LEU A 480 34.22 11.07 14.78
N LEU A 481 33.36 10.14 14.36
CA LEU A 481 32.13 9.79 15.08
C LEU A 481 32.42 9.19 16.46
N ARG A 482 33.48 8.38 16.59
CA ARG A 482 33.91 7.82 17.87
C ARG A 482 34.27 8.92 18.87
N VAL A 483 35.15 9.84 18.46
CA VAL A 483 35.57 10.97 19.30
C VAL A 483 34.39 11.89 19.60
N TRP A 484 33.55 12.20 18.61
CA TRP A 484 32.40 13.08 18.81
C TRP A 484 31.37 12.49 19.80
N ARG A 485 31.09 11.18 19.72
CA ARG A 485 30.24 10.49 20.70
C ARG A 485 30.82 10.54 22.11
N ASP A 486 32.13 10.34 22.27
CA ASP A 486 32.79 10.43 23.58
C ASP A 486 32.73 11.85 24.15
N GLU A 487 33.08 12.85 23.33
CA GLU A 487 33.05 14.25 23.73
C GLU A 487 31.65 14.73 24.12
N ALA A 488 30.63 14.35 23.35
CA ALA A 488 29.23 14.66 23.67
C ALA A 488 28.77 14.00 24.98
N ARG A 489 29.17 12.75 25.23
CA ARG A 489 28.86 12.04 26.47
C ARG A 489 29.51 12.71 27.68
N VAL A 490 30.78 13.11 27.57
CA VAL A 490 31.49 13.84 28.62
C VAL A 490 30.86 15.21 28.87
N ALA A 491 30.51 15.96 27.81
CA ALA A 491 29.84 17.25 27.94
C ALA A 491 28.49 17.13 28.67
N HIS A 492 27.72 16.07 28.36
CA HIS A 492 26.48 15.76 29.07
C HIS A 492 26.70 15.40 30.54
N ALA A 493 27.69 14.53 30.83
CA ALA A 493 28.05 14.14 32.19
C ALA A 493 28.52 15.34 33.05
N GLN A 494 29.19 16.31 32.42
CA GLN A 494 29.59 17.58 33.05
C GLN A 494 28.42 18.58 33.24
N GLY A 495 27.22 18.26 32.77
CA GLY A 495 26.07 19.15 32.81
C GLY A 495 26.16 20.35 31.87
N LYS A 496 27.09 20.35 30.89
CA LYS A 496 27.23 21.43 29.89
C LYS A 496 26.08 21.43 28.88
N THR A 497 25.48 20.26 28.64
CA THR A 497 24.30 20.11 27.77
C THR A 497 23.37 19.03 28.32
N PRO A 498 22.03 19.22 28.25
CA PRO A 498 21.08 18.18 28.65
C PRO A 498 20.92 17.06 27.60
N ARG A 499 21.56 17.17 26.43
CA ARG A 499 21.38 16.27 25.29
C ARG A 499 22.67 15.56 24.92
N VAL A 500 22.57 14.31 24.48
CA VAL A 500 23.71 13.53 23.97
C VAL A 500 23.61 13.41 22.45
N ILE A 501 24.61 13.94 21.76
CA ILE A 501 24.75 13.78 20.31
C ILE A 501 25.15 12.32 20.02
N TRP A 502 24.47 11.69 19.07
CA TRP A 502 24.79 10.33 18.63
C TRP A 502 24.83 10.25 17.12
N GLY A 503 25.79 9.51 16.57
CA GLY A 503 25.92 9.44 15.11
C GLY A 503 26.50 8.18 14.54
N ASN A 504 26.01 7.76 13.37
CA ASN A 504 26.41 6.53 12.68
C ASN A 504 26.92 6.85 11.27
N GLN A 505 27.60 5.90 10.65
CA GLN A 505 27.97 5.95 9.23
C GLN A 505 27.30 4.79 8.48
N ILE A 506 26.60 5.09 7.39
CA ILE A 506 26.06 4.09 6.46
C ILE A 506 27.02 3.90 5.29
N VAL A 507 27.48 2.67 5.09
CA VAL A 507 28.47 2.33 4.04
C VAL A 507 27.75 1.69 2.85
N ARG A 508 27.70 2.42 1.73
CA ARG A 508 26.93 2.08 0.52
C ARG A 508 27.71 1.30 -0.53
N TYR A 509 29.00 1.56 -0.70
CA TYR A 509 29.80 1.00 -1.79
C TYR A 509 30.03 -0.53 -1.74
N GLY A 510 29.56 -1.20 -0.68
CA GLY A 510 29.53 -2.66 -0.59
C GLY A 510 28.37 -3.33 -1.34
N ASN A 511 27.41 -2.54 -1.86
CA ASN A 511 26.20 -3.02 -2.53
C ASN A 511 26.04 -2.30 -3.88
N GLY A 512 25.94 -3.07 -4.96
CA GLY A 512 25.74 -2.56 -6.33
C GLY A 512 24.30 -2.69 -6.85
N GLU A 513 23.32 -2.93 -5.97
CA GLU A 513 21.92 -3.07 -6.38
C GLU A 513 21.30 -1.68 -6.65
N VAL A 514 20.34 -1.60 -7.56
CA VAL A 514 19.68 -0.33 -7.94
C VAL A 514 18.99 0.34 -6.75
N GLU A 515 18.49 -0.45 -5.80
CA GLU A 515 17.81 0.04 -4.60
C GLU A 515 18.76 0.51 -3.47
N ASN A 516 20.08 0.49 -3.70
CA ASN A 516 21.11 0.90 -2.74
C ASN A 516 20.82 2.26 -2.09
N ARG A 517 20.57 3.27 -2.92
CA ARG A 517 20.34 4.65 -2.47
C ARG A 517 19.11 4.74 -1.58
N ASP A 518 17.99 4.19 -2.05
CA ASP A 518 16.70 4.32 -1.39
C ASP A 518 16.70 3.51 -0.07
N PHE A 519 17.38 2.36 -0.05
CA PHE A 519 17.60 1.58 1.18
C PHE A 519 18.43 2.36 2.20
N ALA A 520 19.55 2.97 1.77
CA ALA A 520 20.39 3.79 2.66
C ALA A 520 19.61 4.99 3.22
N ALA A 521 18.81 5.67 2.38
CA ALA A 521 17.96 6.78 2.77
C ALA A 521 16.91 6.35 3.82
N GLY A 522 16.25 5.21 3.63
CA GLY A 522 15.28 4.69 4.59
C GLY A 522 15.92 4.27 5.92
N GLN A 523 17.13 3.68 5.91
CA GLN A 523 17.85 3.38 7.16
C GLN A 523 18.30 4.66 7.87
N ALA A 524 18.74 5.69 7.13
CA ALA A 524 19.06 6.99 7.71
C ALA A 524 17.83 7.62 8.38
N ALA A 525 16.66 7.56 7.72
CA ALA A 525 15.41 8.04 8.30
C ALA A 525 15.05 7.29 9.58
N ARG A 526 15.23 5.97 9.61
CA ARG A 526 15.00 5.17 10.82
C ARG A 526 15.96 5.54 11.97
N LEU A 527 17.20 5.89 11.67
CA LEU A 527 18.18 6.33 12.69
C LEU A 527 17.92 7.75 13.20
N LEU A 528 17.36 8.64 12.37
CA LEU A 528 17.10 10.05 12.74
C LEU A 528 15.71 10.29 13.34
N LEU A 529 14.69 9.57 12.88
CA LEU A 529 13.28 9.81 13.23
C LEU A 529 12.76 8.88 14.34
N THR A 530 13.59 7.97 14.86
CA THR A 530 13.23 7.10 15.98
C THR A 530 14.23 7.23 17.12
N ASP A 531 13.82 6.87 18.34
CA ASP A 531 14.69 6.95 19.54
C ASP A 531 15.80 5.88 19.59
N ARG A 532 16.14 5.26 18.45
CA ARG A 532 17.14 4.19 18.38
C ARG A 532 18.55 4.77 18.50
N GLN A 533 19.34 4.20 19.38
CA GLN A 533 20.80 4.38 19.41
C GLN A 533 21.47 3.07 19.03
N VAL A 534 22.28 3.10 17.97
CA VAL A 534 23.00 1.93 17.46
C VAL A 534 24.49 2.07 17.79
N ASP A 535 25.03 1.10 18.52
CA ASP A 535 26.41 1.12 19.01
C ASP A 535 27.45 1.01 17.88
N PRO A 536 27.37 0.05 16.93
CA PRO A 536 28.28 0.03 15.80
C PRO A 536 28.24 1.35 15.02
N ILE A 537 29.43 1.88 14.69
CA ILE A 537 29.54 3.15 13.98
C ILE A 537 29.24 2.92 12.49
N ASN A 538 29.92 1.98 11.86
CA ASN A 538 29.74 1.66 10.44
C ASN A 538 28.64 0.62 10.25
N LEU A 539 27.64 0.98 9.46
CA LEU A 539 26.49 0.16 9.14
C LEU A 539 26.50 -0.12 7.64
N TYR A 540 26.96 -1.30 7.27
CA TYR A 540 27.10 -1.71 5.88
C TYR A 540 25.75 -2.08 5.28
N LEU A 541 25.52 -1.64 4.04
CA LEU A 541 24.52 -2.27 3.20
C LEU A 541 24.99 -3.70 2.87
N PRO A 542 24.09 -4.70 2.94
CA PRO A 542 24.42 -6.06 2.57
C PRO A 542 24.72 -6.15 1.07
N LYS A 543 25.63 -7.05 0.67
CA LYS A 543 25.96 -7.27 -0.76
C LYS A 543 24.73 -7.54 -1.63
N SER A 544 23.72 -8.18 -1.07
CA SER A 544 22.39 -8.27 -1.65
C SER A 544 21.34 -8.03 -0.57
N ILE A 545 20.62 -6.92 -0.69
CA ILE A 545 19.53 -6.52 0.20
C ILE A 545 18.47 -7.62 0.18
N ALA A 546 18.08 -8.11 -1.00
CA ALA A 546 17.08 -9.16 -1.11
C ALA A 546 17.44 -10.45 -0.36
N LYS A 547 18.71 -10.88 -0.44
CA LYS A 547 19.16 -12.09 0.28
C LYS A 547 19.27 -11.88 1.78
N ALA A 548 19.75 -10.71 2.21
CA ALA A 548 19.95 -10.41 3.62
C ALA A 548 18.62 -10.15 4.35
N THR A 549 17.65 -9.49 3.70
CA THR A 549 16.38 -9.11 4.32
C THR A 549 15.22 -10.04 4.00
N GLY A 550 15.36 -10.93 3.00
CA GLY A 550 14.32 -11.87 2.58
C GLY A 550 13.21 -11.28 1.69
N ALA A 551 13.34 -10.04 1.20
CA ALA A 551 12.34 -9.34 0.39
C ALA A 551 12.98 -8.71 -0.86
N ARG A 552 12.37 -8.87 -2.05
CA ARG A 552 13.01 -8.54 -3.34
C ARG A 552 12.93 -7.07 -3.78
N ARG A 553 12.10 -6.24 -3.14
CA ARG A 553 11.96 -4.79 -3.41
C ARG A 553 11.63 -4.01 -2.12
N ALA A 554 11.98 -2.72 -2.10
CA ALA A 554 11.43 -1.76 -1.13
C ALA A 554 10.10 -1.25 -1.68
N LEU A 555 8.97 -1.52 -1.03
CA LEU A 555 7.66 -0.97 -1.43
C LEU A 555 7.18 0.01 -0.36
N VAL A 556 7.40 1.30 -0.59
CA VAL A 556 6.86 2.37 0.27
C VAL A 556 5.33 2.40 0.14
N GLY A 557 4.57 2.12 1.22
CA GLY A 557 3.11 2.35 1.26
C GLY A 557 2.28 1.44 2.18
N THR A 558 0.96 1.68 2.21
CA THR A 558 -0.03 1.01 3.08
C THR A 558 -0.15 -0.51 2.88
N ALA A 559 0.29 -1.04 1.73
CA ALA A 559 0.17 -2.46 1.39
C ALA A 559 1.11 -3.37 2.21
N GLU A 560 2.25 -2.87 2.70
CA GLU A 560 3.17 -3.63 3.57
C GLU A 560 2.68 -3.70 5.04
N ASN A 561 1.92 -2.71 5.50
CA ASN A 561 1.55 -2.56 6.92
C ASN A 561 0.27 -3.28 7.36
N ILE A 562 -0.38 -4.07 6.49
CA ILE A 562 -1.64 -4.77 6.81
C ILE A 562 -1.48 -6.29 7.02
N THR A 563 -0.26 -6.84 6.95
CA THR A 563 0.02 -8.29 7.05
C THR A 563 -0.53 -8.95 8.32
N GLY A 564 -0.67 -8.18 9.41
CA GLY A 564 -1.24 -8.64 10.67
C GLY A 564 -2.78 -8.65 10.74
N LEU A 565 -3.47 -8.02 9.78
CA LEU A 565 -4.90 -7.74 9.87
C LEU A 565 -5.77 -9.01 9.71
N HIS A 566 -5.36 -9.92 8.83
CA HIS A 566 -6.08 -11.17 8.55
C HIS A 566 -5.19 -12.41 8.66
N LEU A 567 -4.12 -12.32 9.44
CA LEU A 567 -3.14 -13.40 9.55
C LEU A 567 -3.81 -14.74 9.91
N GLY A 568 -3.65 -15.72 9.01
CA GLY A 568 -4.14 -17.09 9.21
C GLY A 568 -5.61 -17.32 8.87
N LYS A 569 -6.37 -16.29 8.50
CA LYS A 569 -7.77 -16.42 8.07
C LYS A 569 -7.86 -17.05 6.68
N VAL A 570 -8.89 -17.85 6.43
CA VAL A 570 -9.14 -18.48 5.13
C VAL A 570 -10.39 -17.89 4.47
N ALA A 571 -10.24 -17.33 3.26
CA ALA A 571 -11.33 -16.75 2.49
C ALA A 571 -11.66 -17.56 1.24
N LEU A 572 -12.93 -17.91 1.05
CA LEU A 572 -13.49 -18.38 -0.22
C LEU A 572 -14.15 -17.20 -0.94
N ILE A 573 -13.65 -16.87 -2.14
CA ILE A 573 -14.09 -15.69 -2.91
C ILE A 573 -14.63 -16.13 -4.27
N THR A 574 -15.94 -15.94 -4.47
CA THR A 574 -16.58 -16.20 -5.77
C THR A 574 -16.32 -15.05 -6.75
N GLY A 575 -16.08 -15.36 -8.02
CA GLY A 575 -15.73 -14.35 -9.03
C GLY A 575 -14.37 -13.69 -8.73
N GLY A 576 -13.42 -14.46 -8.20
CA GLY A 576 -12.13 -13.94 -7.72
C GLY A 576 -11.11 -13.60 -8.81
N SER A 577 -11.40 -13.78 -10.10
CA SER A 577 -10.40 -13.59 -11.18
C SER A 577 -10.20 -12.14 -11.62
N ALA A 578 -11.17 -11.26 -11.38
CA ALA A 578 -11.17 -9.88 -11.88
C ALA A 578 -12.04 -8.97 -11.02
N GLY A 579 -12.00 -7.66 -11.29
CA GLY A 579 -12.83 -6.68 -10.62
C GLY A 579 -12.55 -6.57 -9.13
N ILE A 580 -13.59 -6.19 -8.37
CA ILE A 580 -13.58 -6.14 -6.91
C ILE A 580 -13.12 -7.49 -6.31
N GLY A 581 -13.57 -8.62 -6.87
CA GLY A 581 -13.21 -9.95 -6.38
C GLY A 581 -11.71 -10.24 -6.46
N GLY A 582 -11.08 -9.90 -7.59
CA GLY A 582 -9.63 -10.04 -7.77
C GLY A 582 -8.83 -9.09 -6.88
N ALA A 583 -9.26 -7.83 -6.77
CA ALA A 583 -8.63 -6.85 -5.89
C ALA A 583 -8.75 -7.25 -4.40
N LEU A 584 -9.89 -7.82 -4.01
CA LEU A 584 -10.13 -8.31 -2.65
C LEU A 584 -9.32 -9.56 -2.33
N ALA A 585 -9.20 -10.49 -3.28
CA ALA A 585 -8.31 -11.66 -3.16
C ALA A 585 -6.85 -11.22 -2.96
N ARG A 586 -6.40 -10.26 -3.75
CA ARG A 586 -5.07 -9.65 -3.64
C ARG A 586 -4.83 -9.03 -2.27
N LEU A 587 -5.69 -8.11 -1.84
CA LEU A 587 -5.51 -7.39 -0.58
C LEU A 587 -5.66 -8.28 0.65
N LEU A 588 -6.56 -9.27 0.65
CA LEU A 588 -6.66 -10.25 1.74
C LEU A 588 -5.39 -11.10 1.84
N ALA A 589 -4.83 -11.52 0.71
CA ALA A 589 -3.59 -12.29 0.69
C ALA A 589 -2.42 -11.45 1.23
N LEU A 590 -2.28 -10.20 0.78
CA LEU A 590 -1.30 -9.24 1.31
C LEU A 590 -1.49 -8.99 2.81
N ALA A 591 -2.74 -8.97 3.29
CA ALA A 591 -3.09 -8.83 4.69
C ALA A 591 -2.93 -10.12 5.54
N GLY A 592 -2.29 -11.15 5.00
CA GLY A 592 -1.96 -12.37 5.73
C GLY A 592 -3.05 -13.46 5.74
N ALA A 593 -4.12 -13.31 4.94
CA ALA A 593 -5.10 -14.38 4.74
C ALA A 593 -4.57 -15.45 3.77
N LYS A 594 -5.22 -16.62 3.76
CA LYS A 594 -5.16 -17.61 2.69
C LYS A 594 -6.44 -17.48 1.87
N VAL A 595 -6.34 -17.57 0.56
CA VAL A 595 -7.45 -17.27 -0.35
C VAL A 595 -7.69 -18.42 -1.32
N MET A 596 -8.92 -18.89 -1.41
CA MET A 596 -9.45 -19.69 -2.51
C MET A 596 -10.20 -18.76 -3.47
N MET A 597 -9.64 -18.54 -4.65
CA MET A 597 -10.24 -17.75 -5.72
C MET A 597 -10.98 -18.69 -6.67
N VAL A 598 -12.29 -18.52 -6.83
CA VAL A 598 -13.08 -19.35 -7.74
C VAL A 598 -13.74 -18.52 -8.82
N ALA A 599 -13.73 -19.01 -10.06
CA ALA A 599 -14.37 -18.38 -11.21
C ALA A 599 -14.54 -19.38 -12.36
N ARG A 600 -15.19 -18.95 -13.45
CA ARG A 600 -15.42 -19.80 -14.64
C ARG A 600 -14.18 -19.97 -15.51
N ARG A 601 -13.42 -18.89 -15.71
CA ARG A 601 -12.31 -18.83 -16.68
C ARG A 601 -10.98 -19.11 -15.99
N GLU A 602 -10.33 -20.18 -16.39
CA GLU A 602 -9.03 -20.62 -15.85
C GLU A 602 -7.92 -19.61 -16.13
N SER A 603 -7.78 -19.16 -17.38
CA SER A 603 -6.70 -18.23 -17.77
C SER A 603 -6.66 -16.91 -16.98
N GLU A 604 -7.82 -16.34 -16.66
CA GLU A 604 -7.88 -15.13 -15.84
C GLU A 604 -7.61 -15.39 -14.36
N LEU A 605 -8.03 -16.55 -13.84
CA LEU A 605 -7.71 -16.95 -12.47
C LEU A 605 -6.22 -17.13 -12.30
N ASP A 606 -5.58 -17.81 -13.25
CA ASP A 606 -4.14 -18.07 -13.20
C ASP A 606 -3.35 -16.76 -13.31
N ALA A 607 -3.70 -15.87 -14.24
CA ALA A 607 -3.07 -14.56 -14.35
C ALA A 607 -3.29 -13.68 -13.10
N ALA A 608 -4.46 -13.76 -12.45
CA ALA A 608 -4.70 -13.05 -11.20
C ALA A 608 -3.90 -13.67 -10.04
N ARG A 609 -3.86 -15.00 -9.95
CA ARG A 609 -3.09 -15.74 -8.95
C ARG A 609 -1.60 -15.46 -9.08
N GLU A 610 -1.04 -15.54 -10.27
CA GLU A 610 0.38 -15.31 -10.53
C GLU A 610 0.80 -13.91 -10.09
N ARG A 611 -0.02 -12.88 -10.38
CA ARG A 611 0.21 -11.51 -9.89
C ARG A 611 0.23 -11.45 -8.36
N ILE A 612 -0.79 -12.00 -7.70
CA ILE A 612 -0.86 -11.99 -6.23
C ILE A 612 0.30 -12.76 -5.62
N VAL A 613 0.64 -13.93 -6.15
CA VAL A 613 1.77 -14.74 -5.69
C VAL A 613 3.08 -13.99 -5.88
N GLY A 614 3.29 -13.34 -7.03
CA GLY A 614 4.45 -12.48 -7.27
C GLY A 614 4.57 -11.36 -6.24
N GLU A 615 3.48 -10.65 -5.98
CA GLU A 615 3.46 -9.61 -4.95
C GLU A 615 3.73 -10.14 -3.54
N LEU A 616 3.17 -11.31 -3.18
CA LEU A 616 3.46 -11.96 -1.90
C LEU A 616 4.93 -12.36 -1.77
N GLN A 617 5.58 -12.77 -2.86
CA GLN A 617 7.02 -13.05 -2.89
C GLN A 617 7.83 -11.76 -2.69
N ASP A 618 7.38 -10.67 -3.31
CA ASP A 618 8.04 -9.37 -3.22
C ASP A 618 8.01 -8.83 -1.79
N ILE A 619 6.90 -8.99 -1.06
CA ILE A 619 6.76 -8.59 0.36
C ILE A 619 7.29 -9.63 1.37
N GLY A 620 7.92 -10.71 0.91
CA GLY A 620 8.62 -11.66 1.78
C GLY A 620 7.76 -12.70 2.51
N PHE A 621 6.52 -12.98 2.08
CA PHE A 621 5.75 -14.09 2.64
C PHE A 621 6.39 -15.45 2.31
N ALA A 622 6.54 -16.32 3.30
CA ALA A 622 7.04 -17.68 3.08
C ALA A 622 5.94 -18.65 2.59
N GLY A 623 6.29 -19.48 1.60
CA GLY A 623 5.39 -20.51 1.06
C GLY A 623 4.14 -19.95 0.37
N VAL A 624 4.30 -18.84 -0.35
CA VAL A 624 3.24 -18.11 -1.07
C VAL A 624 2.30 -18.99 -1.91
N GLU A 625 2.83 -20.04 -2.55
CA GLU A 625 2.07 -20.92 -3.44
C GLU A 625 0.92 -21.62 -2.71
N ARG A 626 1.13 -21.94 -1.43
CA ARG A 626 0.12 -22.58 -0.59
C ARG A 626 -0.85 -21.59 0.05
N ARG A 627 -0.68 -20.28 -0.16
CA ARG A 627 -1.54 -19.23 0.42
C ARG A 627 -2.64 -18.81 -0.53
N VAL A 628 -2.38 -18.86 -1.84
CA VAL A 628 -3.34 -18.48 -2.88
C VAL A 628 -3.60 -19.70 -3.76
N ARG A 629 -4.83 -20.20 -3.72
CA ARG A 629 -5.30 -21.33 -4.53
C ARG A 629 -6.46 -20.89 -5.42
N THR A 630 -6.60 -21.55 -6.56
CA THR A 630 -7.63 -21.26 -7.55
C THR A 630 -8.45 -22.51 -7.85
N LEU A 631 -9.73 -22.31 -8.20
CA LEU A 631 -10.58 -23.35 -8.78
C LEU A 631 -11.37 -22.76 -9.96
N ALA A 632 -11.05 -23.22 -11.17
CA ALA A 632 -11.75 -22.87 -12.39
C ALA A 632 -13.05 -23.68 -12.57
N GLY A 633 -13.86 -23.36 -13.59
CA GLY A 633 -15.10 -24.09 -13.87
C GLY A 633 -16.16 -23.99 -12.77
N VAL A 634 -16.08 -22.96 -11.92
CA VAL A 634 -17.11 -22.67 -10.90
C VAL A 634 -18.09 -21.65 -11.47
N ASP A 635 -19.31 -22.11 -11.73
CA ASP A 635 -20.43 -21.27 -12.14
C ASP A 635 -21.42 -21.14 -10.99
N VAL A 636 -21.68 -19.92 -10.56
CA VAL A 636 -22.64 -19.66 -9.47
C VAL A 636 -24.07 -20.05 -9.84
N ALA A 637 -24.37 -20.27 -11.12
CA ALA A 637 -25.63 -20.85 -11.56
C ALA A 637 -25.72 -22.39 -11.41
N ASP A 638 -24.66 -23.06 -10.96
CA ASP A 638 -24.61 -24.52 -10.79
C ASP A 638 -24.25 -24.92 -9.34
N MET A 639 -25.21 -25.54 -8.65
CA MET A 639 -25.08 -26.01 -7.27
C MET A 639 -23.94 -27.02 -7.08
N ALA A 640 -23.71 -27.90 -8.05
CA ALA A 640 -22.64 -28.88 -7.96
C ALA A 640 -21.28 -28.19 -7.97
N SER A 641 -21.10 -27.18 -8.82
CA SER A 641 -19.87 -26.39 -8.85
C SER A 641 -19.64 -25.59 -7.56
N LEU A 642 -20.70 -25.04 -6.94
CA LEU A 642 -20.63 -24.36 -5.65
C LEU A 642 -20.17 -25.31 -4.54
N ARG A 643 -20.73 -26.53 -4.50
CA ARG A 643 -20.32 -27.56 -3.54
C ARG A 643 -18.84 -27.91 -3.69
N ARG A 644 -18.36 -28.11 -4.93
CA ARG A 644 -16.94 -28.36 -5.21
C ARG A 644 -16.05 -27.22 -4.71
N ALA A 645 -16.48 -25.97 -4.85
CA ALA A 645 -15.70 -24.82 -4.36
C ALA A 645 -15.51 -24.86 -2.84
N VAL A 646 -16.55 -25.23 -2.07
CA VAL A 646 -16.45 -25.41 -0.62
C VAL A 646 -15.53 -26.59 -0.28
N ASP A 647 -15.72 -27.74 -0.93
CA ASP A 647 -14.95 -28.95 -0.65
C ASP A 647 -13.45 -28.78 -0.96
N GLU A 648 -13.10 -28.18 -2.09
CA GLU A 648 -11.69 -27.90 -2.43
C GLU A 648 -11.07 -26.83 -1.53
N THR A 649 -11.85 -25.87 -1.02
CA THR A 649 -11.34 -24.91 -0.01
C THR A 649 -10.98 -25.63 1.29
N LEU A 650 -11.85 -26.52 1.76
CA LEU A 650 -11.59 -27.32 2.95
C LEU A 650 -10.41 -28.27 2.77
N LYS A 651 -10.29 -28.90 1.60
CA LYS A 651 -9.15 -29.76 1.26
C LYS A 651 -7.83 -28.97 1.23
N ALA A 652 -7.84 -27.76 0.68
CA ALA A 652 -6.64 -26.93 0.57
C ALA A 652 -6.20 -26.32 1.91
N PHE A 653 -7.14 -25.91 2.76
CA PHE A 653 -6.85 -25.05 3.91
C PHE A 653 -7.36 -25.56 5.26
N GLY A 654 -8.21 -26.60 5.27
CA GLY A 654 -8.76 -27.24 6.47
C GLY A 654 -9.91 -26.51 7.16
N ARG A 655 -10.22 -25.27 6.75
CA ARG A 655 -11.26 -24.41 7.35
C ARG A 655 -11.71 -23.31 6.38
N ILE A 656 -12.80 -22.62 6.69
CA ILE A 656 -13.26 -21.40 6.01
C ILE A 656 -13.62 -20.38 7.09
N ASP A 657 -12.92 -19.26 7.12
CA ASP A 657 -13.22 -18.15 8.04
C ASP A 657 -14.12 -17.10 7.38
N TYR A 658 -13.87 -16.79 6.10
CA TYR A 658 -14.60 -15.81 5.32
C TYR A 658 -15.25 -16.44 4.08
N LEU A 659 -16.57 -16.27 3.93
CA LEU A 659 -17.28 -16.52 2.68
C LEU A 659 -17.59 -15.17 2.03
N ILE A 660 -17.04 -14.93 0.84
CA ILE A 660 -17.24 -13.68 0.11
C ILE A 660 -18.04 -13.97 -1.16
N ASN A 661 -19.32 -13.65 -1.08
CA ASN A 661 -20.26 -13.80 -2.18
C ASN A 661 -20.16 -12.59 -3.12
N ASN A 662 -19.11 -12.57 -3.95
CA ASN A 662 -18.80 -11.47 -4.87
C ASN A 662 -19.32 -11.68 -6.30
N ALA A 663 -19.34 -12.93 -6.79
CA ALA A 663 -19.79 -13.21 -8.14
C ALA A 663 -21.22 -12.72 -8.39
N GLY A 664 -21.46 -12.24 -9.61
CA GLY A 664 -22.80 -11.90 -10.08
C GLY A 664 -22.81 -11.49 -11.55
N ILE A 665 -23.98 -11.59 -12.16
CA ILE A 665 -24.24 -11.23 -13.56
C ILE A 665 -25.03 -9.91 -13.65
N SER A 666 -24.95 -9.24 -14.80
CA SER A 666 -25.76 -8.04 -15.08
C SER A 666 -27.26 -8.33 -15.15
N GLY A 667 -27.64 -9.57 -15.48
CA GLY A 667 -29.02 -9.95 -15.76
C GLY A 667 -29.44 -9.64 -17.19
N ALA A 668 -30.75 -9.63 -17.42
CA ALA A 668 -31.37 -9.53 -18.76
C ALA A 668 -31.19 -8.15 -19.41
N GLU A 669 -31.12 -7.08 -18.60
CA GLU A 669 -31.07 -5.70 -19.07
C GLU A 669 -32.30 -5.29 -19.92
N GLU A 670 -33.49 -5.66 -19.46
CA GLU A 670 -34.76 -5.40 -20.13
C GLU A 670 -35.79 -4.81 -19.15
N MET A 671 -36.80 -4.12 -19.66
CA MET A 671 -37.98 -3.78 -18.85
C MET A 671 -38.69 -5.08 -18.42
N ALA A 672 -39.37 -5.07 -17.29
CA ALA A 672 -40.05 -6.26 -16.75
C ALA A 672 -41.04 -6.89 -17.75
N VAL A 673 -41.72 -6.06 -18.55
CA VAL A 673 -42.68 -6.50 -19.58
C VAL A 673 -42.04 -7.19 -20.79
N ASP A 674 -40.76 -6.95 -21.04
CA ASP A 674 -40.01 -7.55 -22.16
C ASP A 674 -39.14 -8.73 -21.72
N MET A 675 -38.94 -8.86 -20.40
CA MET A 675 -38.00 -9.81 -19.81
C MET A 675 -38.56 -11.22 -19.78
N GLU A 676 -37.80 -12.19 -20.30
CA GLU A 676 -38.16 -13.60 -20.23
C GLU A 676 -38.06 -14.16 -18.81
N VAL A 677 -38.97 -15.08 -18.46
CA VAL A 677 -39.01 -15.70 -17.12
C VAL A 677 -37.74 -16.49 -16.83
N SER A 678 -37.20 -17.18 -17.83
CA SER A 678 -35.93 -17.91 -17.72
C SER A 678 -34.75 -16.97 -17.43
N ALA A 679 -34.74 -15.76 -18.01
CA ALA A 679 -33.70 -14.77 -17.77
C ALA A 679 -33.79 -14.22 -16.34
N PHE A 680 -35.01 -13.89 -15.86
CA PHE A 680 -35.23 -13.48 -14.47
C PHE A 680 -34.76 -14.57 -13.48
N ARG A 681 -35.17 -15.83 -13.70
CA ARG A 681 -34.74 -16.98 -12.88
C ARG A 681 -33.24 -17.16 -12.89
N HIS A 682 -32.59 -17.08 -14.05
CA HIS A 682 -31.14 -17.21 -14.15
C HIS A 682 -30.42 -16.14 -13.32
N THR A 683 -30.87 -14.89 -13.36
CA THR A 683 -30.34 -13.81 -12.52
C THR A 683 -30.54 -14.05 -11.03
N GLN A 684 -31.75 -14.45 -10.61
CA GLN A 684 -31.98 -14.77 -9.20
C GLN A 684 -31.13 -15.96 -8.74
N PHE A 685 -30.96 -16.96 -9.59
CA PHE A 685 -30.14 -18.12 -9.25
C PHE A 685 -28.68 -17.72 -9.05
N ALA A 686 -28.09 -17.06 -10.05
CA ALA A 686 -26.68 -16.71 -10.07
C ALA A 686 -26.27 -15.64 -9.04
N ASN A 687 -27.19 -14.73 -8.67
CA ASN A 687 -26.87 -13.61 -7.78
C ASN A 687 -27.39 -13.80 -6.35
N LEU A 688 -28.48 -14.54 -6.14
CA LEU A 688 -29.19 -14.58 -4.86
C LEU A 688 -29.23 -15.99 -4.26
N ILE A 689 -29.75 -16.96 -5.00
CA ILE A 689 -29.89 -18.35 -4.52
C ILE A 689 -28.51 -18.98 -4.29
N SER A 690 -27.55 -18.73 -5.18
CA SER A 690 -26.15 -19.18 -5.04
C SER A 690 -25.52 -18.76 -3.71
N ASN A 691 -25.82 -17.54 -3.25
CA ASN A 691 -25.28 -16.99 -2.01
C ASN A 691 -25.85 -17.73 -0.80
N TYR A 692 -27.17 -17.95 -0.79
CA TYR A 692 -27.82 -18.73 0.27
C TYR A 692 -27.32 -20.18 0.28
N ALA A 693 -27.16 -20.80 -0.89
CA ALA A 693 -26.63 -22.16 -1.00
C ALA A 693 -25.21 -22.28 -0.40
N LEU A 694 -24.31 -21.34 -0.73
CA LEU A 694 -22.99 -21.29 -0.11
C LEU A 694 -23.07 -21.03 1.40
N MET A 695 -23.95 -20.14 1.86
CA MET A 695 -24.20 -19.92 3.29
C MET A 695 -24.61 -21.22 3.98
N GLN A 696 -25.59 -21.94 3.44
CA GLN A 696 -26.07 -23.21 3.98
C GLN A 696 -24.95 -24.26 4.07
N MET A 697 -24.01 -24.28 3.13
CA MET A 697 -22.86 -25.20 3.17
C MET A 697 -21.79 -24.81 4.21
N VAL A 698 -21.53 -23.51 4.42
CA VAL A 698 -20.43 -23.05 5.30
C VAL A 698 -20.85 -22.77 6.74
N VAL A 699 -22.12 -22.45 6.99
CA VAL A 699 -22.63 -22.09 8.33
C VAL A 699 -22.38 -23.21 9.35
N PRO A 700 -22.63 -24.50 9.07
CA PRO A 700 -22.31 -25.58 10.02
C PRO A 700 -20.81 -25.64 10.37
N LEU A 701 -19.94 -25.35 9.40
CA LEU A 701 -18.49 -25.37 9.57
C LEU A 701 -18.03 -24.21 10.46
N MET A 702 -18.54 -23.01 10.19
CA MET A 702 -18.22 -21.80 10.95
C MET A 702 -18.76 -21.87 12.39
N ARG A 703 -19.95 -22.46 12.59
CA ARG A 703 -20.49 -22.75 13.93
C ARG A 703 -19.61 -23.72 14.69
N LYS A 704 -19.19 -24.83 14.05
CA LYS A 704 -18.33 -25.85 14.67
C LYS A 704 -16.98 -25.29 15.12
N GLN A 705 -16.38 -24.38 14.34
CA GLN A 705 -15.10 -23.74 14.71
C GLN A 705 -15.27 -22.51 15.63
N GLY A 706 -16.50 -22.11 15.95
CA GLY A 706 -16.82 -21.02 16.88
C GLY A 706 -16.67 -19.60 16.30
N SER A 707 -16.39 -19.44 15.00
CA SER A 707 -16.28 -18.12 14.37
C SER A 707 -16.50 -18.18 12.85
N GLY A 708 -16.98 -17.09 12.25
CA GLY A 708 -17.03 -16.93 10.80
C GLY A 708 -17.50 -15.55 10.35
N TYR A 709 -17.24 -15.19 9.10
CA TYR A 709 -17.75 -13.98 8.47
C TYR A 709 -18.31 -14.30 7.08
N ILE A 710 -19.55 -13.91 6.82
CA ILE A 710 -20.18 -14.00 5.50
C ILE A 710 -20.39 -12.58 4.97
N LEU A 711 -19.82 -12.28 3.82
CA LEU A 711 -19.95 -10.98 3.18
C LEU A 711 -20.63 -11.09 1.82
N ASN A 712 -21.77 -10.42 1.68
CA ASN A 712 -22.48 -10.31 0.41
C ASN A 712 -22.10 -9.03 -0.34
N VAL A 713 -21.58 -9.14 -1.57
CA VAL A 713 -21.33 -7.98 -2.43
C VAL A 713 -22.62 -7.62 -3.18
N SER A 714 -23.43 -6.81 -2.51
CA SER A 714 -24.66 -6.22 -3.07
C SER A 714 -24.32 -5.06 -4.01
N SER A 715 -25.24 -4.11 -4.18
CA SER A 715 -25.06 -2.88 -4.94
C SER A 715 -25.93 -1.80 -4.33
N TYR A 716 -25.49 -0.54 -4.43
CA TYR A 716 -26.30 0.62 -4.09
C TYR A 716 -27.69 0.56 -4.77
N PHE A 717 -27.75 0.04 -6.00
CA PHE A 717 -28.99 -0.11 -6.74
C PHE A 717 -29.88 -1.28 -6.29
N GLY A 718 -29.49 -2.02 -5.24
CA GLY A 718 -30.37 -2.91 -4.47
C GLY A 718 -31.13 -2.17 -3.35
N GLY A 719 -30.90 -0.87 -3.18
CA GLY A 719 -31.46 -0.04 -2.13
C GLY A 719 -30.75 -0.19 -0.79
N GLU A 720 -31.28 0.47 0.24
CA GLU A 720 -30.79 0.38 1.61
C GLU A 720 -31.94 0.06 2.57
N LYS A 721 -31.62 -0.19 3.84
CA LYS A 721 -32.61 -0.57 4.86
C LYS A 721 -33.74 0.46 4.90
N PHE A 722 -34.98 -0.04 4.88
CA PHE A 722 -36.23 0.75 4.81
C PHE A 722 -36.46 1.58 3.53
N LEU A 723 -35.46 1.75 2.65
CA LEU A 723 -35.56 2.68 1.52
C LEU A 723 -35.16 2.01 0.20
N ALA A 724 -36.17 1.58 -0.56
CA ALA A 724 -35.99 0.98 -1.87
C ALA A 724 -35.49 2.01 -2.91
N VAL A 725 -34.87 1.51 -3.96
CA VAL A 725 -34.44 2.30 -5.12
C VAL A 725 -34.93 1.62 -6.39
N SER A 726 -35.45 2.41 -7.32
CA SER A 726 -35.85 1.91 -8.63
C SER A 726 -34.63 1.78 -9.53
N TYR A 727 -34.55 0.67 -10.27
CA TYR A 727 -33.51 0.48 -11.27
C TYR A 727 -34.08 0.04 -12.62
N PRO A 728 -34.70 0.97 -13.37
CA PRO A 728 -35.39 0.62 -14.61
C PRO A 728 -34.47 -0.06 -15.64
N ASN A 729 -35.05 -1.01 -16.37
CA ASN A 729 -34.45 -1.99 -17.27
C ASN A 729 -33.57 -3.05 -16.57
N ARG A 730 -33.57 -3.11 -15.23
CA ARG A 730 -32.68 -3.97 -14.43
C ARG A 730 -33.41 -4.60 -13.25
N THR A 731 -34.69 -4.89 -13.44
CA THR A 731 -35.59 -5.38 -12.40
C THR A 731 -35.09 -6.68 -11.75
N ASP A 732 -34.65 -7.65 -12.53
CA ASP A 732 -34.04 -8.89 -12.05
C ASP A 732 -32.77 -8.65 -11.22
N TYR A 733 -31.88 -7.78 -11.70
CA TYR A 733 -30.66 -7.42 -11.00
C TYR A 733 -30.96 -6.72 -9.67
N ALA A 734 -31.84 -5.71 -9.67
CA ALA A 734 -32.23 -4.95 -8.48
C ALA A 734 -32.85 -5.85 -7.41
N VAL A 735 -33.74 -6.76 -7.81
CA VAL A 735 -34.31 -7.78 -6.92
C VAL A 735 -33.22 -8.65 -6.33
N SER A 736 -32.30 -9.17 -7.16
CA SER A 736 -31.24 -10.04 -6.65
C SER A 736 -30.30 -9.32 -5.67
N LYS A 737 -29.95 -8.05 -5.93
CA LYS A 737 -29.09 -7.24 -5.06
C LYS A 737 -29.80 -6.80 -3.77
N SER A 738 -31.08 -6.45 -3.85
CA SER A 738 -31.91 -6.23 -2.67
C SER A 738 -31.98 -7.50 -1.82
N GLY A 739 -32.17 -8.67 -2.44
CA GLY A 739 -32.18 -9.97 -1.76
C GLY A 739 -30.89 -10.26 -1.00
N GLN A 740 -29.72 -9.99 -1.60
CA GLN A 740 -28.42 -10.14 -0.93
C GLN A 740 -28.32 -9.32 0.36
N ARG A 741 -28.85 -8.08 0.36
CA ARG A 741 -28.93 -7.22 1.55
C ARG A 741 -30.02 -7.69 2.52
N ALA A 742 -31.19 -8.06 2.02
CA ALA A 742 -32.31 -8.51 2.83
C ALA A 742 -31.99 -9.80 3.61
N MET A 743 -31.15 -10.68 3.05
CA MET A 743 -30.60 -11.84 3.77
C MET A 743 -29.75 -11.40 4.96
N VAL A 744 -28.89 -10.40 4.79
CA VAL A 744 -28.07 -9.85 5.88
C VAL A 744 -28.98 -9.28 6.98
N GLU A 745 -29.96 -8.46 6.62
CA GLU A 745 -30.87 -7.80 7.57
C GLU A 745 -31.72 -8.80 8.37
N SER A 746 -32.20 -9.87 7.71
CA SER A 746 -33.20 -10.76 8.30
C SER A 746 -32.58 -12.02 8.90
N MET A 747 -31.42 -12.47 8.42
CA MET A 747 -30.83 -13.74 8.80
C MET A 747 -29.66 -13.61 9.78
N ALA A 748 -29.12 -12.41 10.03
CA ALA A 748 -28.00 -12.21 10.97
C ALA A 748 -28.27 -12.78 12.38
N ARG A 749 -29.52 -12.64 12.85
CA ARG A 749 -29.96 -13.19 14.14
C ARG A 749 -29.82 -14.71 14.22
N HIS A 750 -29.96 -15.41 13.10
CA HIS A 750 -29.83 -16.88 13.02
C HIS A 750 -28.39 -17.34 12.84
N LEU A 751 -27.48 -16.44 12.48
CA LEU A 751 -26.06 -16.76 12.28
C LEU A 751 -25.19 -16.44 13.50
N GLY A 752 -25.59 -15.43 14.28
CA GLY A 752 -24.99 -15.16 15.59
C GLY A 752 -25.21 -16.30 16.60
N PRO A 753 -24.41 -16.38 17.68
CA PRO A 753 -23.34 -15.45 18.05
C PRO A 753 -21.99 -15.69 17.36
N GLN A 754 -21.81 -16.82 16.65
CA GLN A 754 -20.49 -17.19 16.11
C GLN A 754 -20.17 -16.51 14.77
N ILE A 755 -21.18 -16.21 13.96
CA ILE A 755 -20.98 -15.79 12.57
C ILE A 755 -21.45 -14.35 12.36
N GLN A 756 -20.54 -13.49 11.91
CA GLN A 756 -20.89 -12.18 11.36
C GLN A 756 -21.44 -12.35 9.94
N ILE A 757 -22.53 -11.67 9.61
CA ILE A 757 -23.00 -11.55 8.24
C ILE A 757 -23.24 -10.09 7.91
N ASN A 758 -22.63 -9.58 6.85
CA ASN A 758 -22.79 -8.20 6.41
C ASN A 758 -22.85 -8.12 4.88
N ALA A 759 -23.23 -6.96 4.36
CA ALA A 759 -23.16 -6.66 2.94
C ALA A 759 -22.27 -5.43 2.68
N ILE A 760 -21.78 -5.32 1.45
CA ILE A 760 -21.32 -4.04 0.89
C ILE A 760 -22.23 -3.67 -0.28
N ALA A 761 -22.54 -2.39 -0.43
CA ALA A 761 -23.39 -1.87 -1.51
C ALA A 761 -22.69 -0.74 -2.27
N PRO A 762 -21.66 -1.04 -3.08
CA PRO A 762 -21.01 -0.06 -3.93
C PRO A 762 -21.95 0.44 -5.04
N GLY A 763 -21.73 1.68 -5.48
CA GLY A 763 -22.34 2.25 -6.68
C GLY A 763 -21.60 1.82 -7.95
N PRO A 764 -21.49 2.70 -8.96
CA PRO A 764 -20.54 2.52 -10.05
C PRO A 764 -19.11 2.53 -9.53
N VAL A 765 -18.31 1.55 -9.96
CA VAL A 765 -16.93 1.35 -9.53
C VAL A 765 -16.03 1.50 -10.74
N ASP A 766 -15.03 2.36 -10.63
CA ASP A 766 -14.09 2.63 -11.70
C ASP A 766 -13.09 1.48 -11.87
N GLY A 767 -12.92 1.04 -13.12
CA GLY A 767 -12.17 -0.15 -13.49
C GLY A 767 -12.51 -0.64 -14.91
N ASP A 768 -11.82 -1.68 -15.33
CA ASP A 768 -11.87 -2.24 -16.70
C ASP A 768 -13.29 -2.51 -17.20
N ARG A 769 -14.15 -3.03 -16.31
CA ARG A 769 -15.53 -3.36 -16.65
C ARG A 769 -16.39 -2.12 -16.90
N LEU A 770 -16.16 -1.02 -16.16
CA LEU A 770 -16.90 0.22 -16.34
C LEU A 770 -16.45 0.95 -17.61
N ALA A 771 -15.13 1.03 -17.82
CA ALA A 771 -14.51 1.71 -18.96
C ALA A 771 -14.76 0.99 -20.29
N GLY A 772 -14.72 -0.35 -20.29
CA GLY A 772 -14.76 -1.17 -21.50
C GLY A 772 -13.35 -1.39 -22.07
N LEU A 773 -13.01 -2.65 -22.37
CA LEU A 773 -11.71 -3.05 -22.93
C LEU A 773 -11.90 -3.94 -24.17
N GLY A 774 -10.92 -3.91 -25.07
CA GLY A 774 -10.84 -4.84 -26.21
C GLY A 774 -11.99 -4.69 -27.21
N GLY A 775 -12.43 -3.45 -27.49
CA GLY A 775 -13.53 -3.17 -28.42
C GLY A 775 -14.94 -3.38 -27.84
N LYS A 776 -15.06 -3.78 -26.57
CA LYS A 776 -16.35 -3.86 -25.87
C LYS A 776 -16.77 -2.48 -25.35
N PRO A 777 -18.04 -2.07 -25.53
CA PRO A 777 -18.55 -0.81 -24.98
C PRO A 777 -18.46 -0.78 -23.45
N GLY A 778 -18.16 0.39 -22.89
CA GLY A 778 -18.28 0.62 -21.44
C GLY A 778 -19.71 0.48 -20.94
N LEU A 779 -19.91 0.31 -19.64
CA LEU A 779 -21.26 0.10 -19.07
C LEU A 779 -22.19 1.30 -19.30
N PHE A 780 -21.67 2.52 -19.32
CA PHE A 780 -22.47 3.71 -19.61
C PHE A 780 -22.92 3.75 -21.07
N ASP A 781 -22.06 3.37 -22.01
CA ASP A 781 -22.41 3.30 -23.44
C ASP A 781 -23.43 2.19 -23.71
N ARG A 782 -23.22 1.02 -23.10
CA ARG A 782 -24.19 -0.09 -23.14
C ARG A 782 -25.56 0.34 -22.62
N ARG A 783 -25.59 1.08 -21.50
CA ARG A 783 -26.85 1.62 -20.95
C ARG A 783 -27.45 2.72 -21.83
N GLY A 784 -26.64 3.59 -22.43
CA GLY A 784 -27.10 4.61 -23.39
C GLY A 784 -27.79 3.99 -24.59
N ARG A 785 -27.21 2.94 -25.18
CA ARG A 785 -27.81 2.14 -26.25
C ARG A 785 -29.16 1.53 -25.83
N LEU A 786 -29.20 0.87 -24.67
CA LEU A 786 -30.42 0.26 -24.16
C LEU A 786 -31.56 1.27 -23.92
N ILE A 787 -31.23 2.47 -23.41
CA ILE A 787 -32.22 3.54 -23.21
C ILE A 787 -32.86 3.94 -24.55
N LEU A 788 -32.07 4.06 -25.61
CA LEU A 788 -32.55 4.42 -26.94
C LEU A 788 -33.43 3.32 -27.55
N GLU A 789 -33.00 2.07 -27.46
CA GLU A 789 -33.78 0.90 -27.90
C GLU A 789 -35.15 0.83 -27.19
N ASN A 790 -35.19 1.01 -25.87
CA ASN A 790 -36.44 1.01 -25.11
C ASN A 790 -37.30 2.25 -25.40
N LYS A 791 -36.71 3.43 -25.64
CA LYS A 791 -37.45 4.61 -26.10
C LYS A 791 -38.15 4.36 -27.43
N ARG A 792 -37.47 3.73 -28.41
CA ARG A 792 -38.12 3.36 -29.68
C ARG A 792 -39.26 2.39 -29.45
N LEU A 793 -39.01 1.31 -28.72
CA LEU A 793 -40.00 0.27 -28.48
C LEU A 793 -41.24 0.83 -27.77
N ASN A 794 -41.04 1.65 -26.74
CA ASN A 794 -42.14 2.29 -26.02
C ASN A 794 -42.92 3.26 -26.91
N ALA A 795 -42.25 4.04 -27.76
CA ALA A 795 -42.92 4.95 -28.69
C ALA A 795 -43.77 4.21 -29.74
N VAL A 796 -43.23 3.13 -30.31
CA VAL A 796 -43.94 2.29 -31.29
C VAL A 796 -45.15 1.61 -30.63
N HIS A 797 -44.93 0.98 -29.47
CA HIS A 797 -45.99 0.35 -28.70
C HIS A 797 -47.09 1.34 -28.32
N ALA A 798 -46.71 2.54 -27.84
CA ALA A 798 -47.66 3.59 -27.50
C ALA A 798 -48.50 4.05 -28.69
N ALA A 799 -47.90 4.19 -29.89
CA ALA A 799 -48.63 4.56 -31.09
C ALA A 799 -49.64 3.47 -31.50
N VAL A 800 -49.26 2.19 -31.40
CA VAL A 800 -50.17 1.06 -31.66
C VAL A 800 -51.33 1.07 -30.67
N ILE A 801 -51.07 1.12 -29.37
CA ILE A 801 -52.13 1.10 -28.35
C ILE A 801 -53.04 2.31 -28.47
N LYS A 802 -52.51 3.53 -28.70
CA LYS A 802 -53.34 4.72 -28.93
C LYS A 802 -54.24 4.59 -30.16
N ALA A 803 -53.75 3.97 -31.24
CA ALA A 803 -54.56 3.70 -32.42
C ALA A 803 -55.64 2.63 -32.15
N VAL A 804 -55.32 1.58 -31.39
CA VAL A 804 -56.30 0.56 -30.95
C VAL A 804 -57.39 1.18 -30.07
N ARG A 805 -57.02 2.05 -29.11
CA ARG A 805 -57.98 2.82 -28.30
C ARG A 805 -58.89 3.72 -29.15
N GLY A 806 -58.39 4.19 -30.30
CA GLY A 806 -59.16 4.93 -31.30
C GLY A 806 -60.02 4.05 -32.23
N GLY A 807 -60.09 2.74 -31.99
CA GLY A 807 -60.92 1.78 -32.74
C GLY A 807 -60.22 1.09 -33.91
N ALA A 808 -58.92 1.30 -34.13
CA ALA A 808 -58.20 0.65 -35.23
C ALA A 808 -57.90 -0.83 -34.92
N PRO A 809 -58.14 -1.79 -35.85
CA PRO A 809 -57.82 -3.20 -35.65
C PRO A 809 -56.30 -3.43 -35.54
N VAL A 810 -55.85 -4.09 -34.47
CA VAL A 810 -54.42 -4.33 -34.20
C VAL A 810 -53.70 -5.08 -35.33
N ALA A 811 -54.35 -6.09 -35.93
CA ALA A 811 -53.81 -6.86 -37.05
C ALA A 811 -53.50 -5.97 -38.28
N GLN A 812 -54.35 -4.97 -38.55
CA GLN A 812 -54.14 -4.01 -39.63
C GLN A 812 -52.99 -3.05 -39.32
N LEU A 813 -52.85 -2.64 -38.06
CA LEU A 813 -51.74 -1.79 -37.62
C LEU A 813 -50.39 -2.51 -37.74
N LEU A 814 -50.33 -3.78 -37.33
CA LEU A 814 -49.14 -4.61 -37.49
C LEU A 814 -48.79 -4.82 -38.96
N SER A 815 -49.79 -5.07 -39.82
CA SER A 815 -49.58 -5.17 -41.27
C SER A 815 -49.04 -3.87 -41.89
N LYS A 816 -49.47 -2.70 -41.38
CA LYS A 816 -48.93 -1.39 -41.80
C LYS A 816 -47.50 -1.20 -41.29
N LEU A 817 -47.25 -1.48 -40.02
CA LEU A 817 -45.91 -1.41 -39.40
C LEU A 817 -44.90 -2.37 -40.05
N ALA A 818 -45.35 -3.51 -40.56
CA ALA A 818 -44.52 -4.49 -41.24
C ALA A 818 -43.77 -3.90 -42.45
N ARG A 819 -44.30 -2.84 -43.08
CA ARG A 819 -43.60 -2.10 -44.16
C ARG A 819 -42.28 -1.47 -43.68
N ASN A 820 -42.20 -1.12 -42.39
CA ASN A 820 -41.02 -0.64 -41.68
C ASN A 820 -40.28 0.55 -42.36
N ASP A 821 -41.04 1.48 -42.93
CA ASP A 821 -40.52 2.67 -43.62
C ASP A 821 -41.16 3.94 -43.04
N SER A 822 -40.36 4.79 -42.40
CA SER A 822 -40.83 6.00 -41.70
C SER A 822 -41.41 7.06 -42.64
N VAL A 823 -40.85 7.20 -43.85
CA VAL A 823 -41.29 8.19 -44.83
C VAL A 823 -42.64 7.78 -45.42
N GLN A 824 -42.77 6.51 -45.80
CA GLN A 824 -44.03 5.98 -46.30
C GLN A 824 -45.12 6.01 -45.23
N LEU A 825 -44.79 5.61 -44.00
CA LEU A 825 -45.75 5.58 -42.90
C LEU A 825 -46.25 6.98 -42.47
N SER A 826 -45.41 8.01 -42.57
CA SER A 826 -45.80 9.39 -42.23
C SER A 826 -46.72 10.06 -43.24
N HIS A 827 -46.57 9.77 -44.55
CA HIS A 827 -47.33 10.43 -45.62
C HIS A 827 -48.61 9.67 -46.05
N ASP A 828 -48.71 8.37 -45.74
CA ASP A 828 -49.91 7.58 -46.03
C ASP A 828 -51.08 8.00 -45.12
N ARG A 829 -52.02 8.77 -45.69
CA ARG A 829 -53.21 9.29 -44.99
C ARG A 829 -54.15 8.19 -44.48
N SER A 830 -54.03 6.94 -44.96
CA SER A 830 -54.80 5.81 -44.45
C SER A 830 -54.27 5.26 -43.12
N ASN A 831 -53.09 5.70 -42.66
CA ASN A 831 -52.56 5.36 -41.35
C ASN A 831 -53.22 6.20 -40.26
N PRO A 832 -53.51 5.65 -39.06
CA PRO A 832 -53.98 6.44 -37.93
C PRO A 832 -53.00 7.56 -37.56
N GLN A 833 -53.53 8.66 -37.02
CA GLN A 833 -52.73 9.84 -36.65
C GLN A 833 -51.54 9.49 -35.77
N ALA A 834 -51.74 8.66 -34.72
CA ALA A 834 -50.68 8.23 -33.82
C ALA A 834 -49.50 7.53 -34.53
N LEU A 835 -49.78 6.75 -35.58
CA LEU A 835 -48.75 6.05 -36.34
C LEU A 835 -48.00 7.00 -37.28
N ARG A 836 -48.70 7.99 -37.86
CA ARG A 836 -48.06 9.04 -38.69
C ARG A 836 -47.15 9.93 -37.85
N ASP A 837 -47.60 10.34 -36.67
CA ASP A 837 -46.83 11.20 -35.75
C ASP A 837 -45.56 10.49 -35.27
N LEU A 838 -45.67 9.20 -34.93
CA LEU A 838 -44.51 8.36 -34.62
C LEU A 838 -43.52 8.36 -35.80
N ALA A 839 -43.99 8.03 -37.00
CA ALA A 839 -43.13 7.92 -38.18
C ALA A 839 -42.43 9.26 -38.51
N LEU A 840 -43.14 10.38 -38.35
CA LEU A 840 -42.59 11.73 -38.51
C LEU A 840 -41.54 12.06 -37.45
N ALA A 841 -41.75 11.65 -36.20
CA ALA A 841 -40.78 11.82 -35.13
C ALA A 841 -39.51 10.99 -35.41
N CYS A 842 -39.67 9.71 -35.78
CA CYS A 842 -38.55 8.83 -36.13
C CYS A 842 -37.70 9.42 -37.26
N ALA A 843 -38.33 9.94 -38.33
CA ALA A 843 -37.63 10.54 -39.47
C ALA A 843 -36.77 11.76 -39.12
N ARG A 844 -36.95 12.38 -37.94
CA ARG A 844 -36.17 13.54 -37.47
C ARG A 844 -34.99 13.15 -36.57
N GLU A 845 -34.84 11.88 -36.21
CA GLU A 845 -33.84 11.42 -35.24
C GLU A 845 -32.50 10.97 -35.87
N GLY A 846 -32.38 11.02 -37.20
CA GLY A 846 -31.20 10.55 -37.95
C GLY A 846 -29.97 11.45 -37.82
N ASP A 847 -28.81 10.89 -38.18
CA ASP A 847 -27.51 11.59 -38.24
C ASP A 847 -26.79 11.41 -39.59
N GLU A 848 -27.56 11.14 -40.66
CA GLU A 848 -27.10 10.83 -42.04
C GLU A 848 -26.30 9.52 -42.19
N ARG A 849 -25.78 8.95 -41.10
CA ARG A 849 -24.99 7.72 -41.10
C ARG A 849 -25.78 6.52 -40.63
N CYS A 850 -26.70 6.71 -39.69
CA CYS A 850 -27.53 5.64 -39.17
C CYS A 850 -28.75 5.36 -40.08
N CYS A 851 -29.51 4.33 -39.76
CA CYS A 851 -30.75 4.01 -40.49
C CYS A 851 -32.01 4.00 -39.61
N TRP A 852 -31.91 4.42 -38.34
CA TRP A 852 -33.04 4.46 -37.40
C TRP A 852 -34.07 5.57 -37.68
N ASP A 853 -33.70 6.54 -38.53
CA ASP A 853 -34.59 7.53 -39.10
C ASP A 853 -35.48 6.97 -40.21
N ARG A 854 -34.96 6.02 -40.99
CA ARG A 854 -35.63 5.38 -42.14
C ARG A 854 -36.44 4.15 -41.74
N PHE A 855 -35.92 3.37 -40.78
CA PHE A 855 -36.54 2.14 -40.29
C PHE A 855 -37.08 2.32 -38.88
N ILE A 856 -38.33 1.91 -38.65
CA ILE A 856 -38.97 2.07 -37.35
C ILE A 856 -38.44 1.04 -36.34
N LEU A 857 -38.33 -0.22 -36.77
CA LEU A 857 -38.00 -1.38 -35.94
C LEU A 857 -36.81 -2.18 -36.51
N THR A 858 -36.03 -2.77 -35.62
CA THR A 858 -35.16 -3.92 -35.93
C THR A 858 -35.92 -5.22 -35.66
N PRO A 859 -35.48 -6.38 -36.18
CA PRO A 859 -36.11 -7.67 -35.88
C PRO A 859 -36.23 -7.95 -34.37
N PRO A 860 -35.20 -7.73 -33.51
CA PRO A 860 -35.35 -7.90 -32.06
C PRO A 860 -36.42 -7.01 -31.42
N LEU A 861 -36.54 -5.74 -31.85
CA LEU A 861 -37.55 -4.83 -31.32
C LEU A 861 -38.95 -5.18 -31.81
N ALA A 862 -39.07 -5.66 -33.05
CA ALA A 862 -40.32 -6.14 -33.63
C ALA A 862 -40.84 -7.38 -32.89
N ALA A 863 -39.95 -8.32 -32.53
CA ALA A 863 -40.30 -9.47 -31.70
C ALA A 863 -40.80 -9.05 -30.32
N LYS A 864 -40.11 -8.09 -29.66
CA LYS A 864 -40.54 -7.53 -28.36
C LYS A 864 -41.89 -6.83 -28.46
N LEU A 865 -42.14 -6.05 -29.50
CA LEU A 865 -43.44 -5.40 -29.73
C LEU A 865 -44.57 -6.44 -29.83
N LEU A 866 -44.37 -7.50 -30.63
CA LEU A 866 -45.38 -8.55 -30.76
C LEU A 866 -45.61 -9.27 -29.43
N ARG A 867 -44.54 -9.56 -28.67
CA ARG A 867 -44.64 -10.11 -27.31
C ARG A 867 -45.44 -9.23 -26.36
N ARG A 868 -45.24 -7.91 -26.36
CA ARG A 868 -46.06 -6.99 -25.55
C ARG A 868 -47.54 -7.07 -25.92
N LEU A 869 -47.85 -7.06 -27.20
CA LEU A 869 -49.24 -7.16 -27.66
C LEU A 869 -49.88 -8.51 -27.31
N ARG A 870 -49.11 -9.61 -27.42
CA ARG A 870 -49.54 -10.96 -27.02
C ARG A 870 -49.76 -11.05 -25.51
N LEU A 871 -48.78 -10.62 -24.71
CA LEU A 871 -48.85 -10.65 -23.24
C LEU A 871 -49.99 -9.77 -22.71
N GLY A 872 -50.20 -8.59 -23.29
CA GLY A 872 -51.32 -7.71 -22.96
C GLY A 872 -52.69 -8.22 -23.44
N GLY A 873 -52.74 -9.34 -24.17
CA GLY A 873 -53.97 -9.95 -24.68
C GLY A 873 -54.63 -9.23 -25.85
N TRP A 874 -53.96 -8.25 -26.45
CA TRP A 874 -54.47 -7.48 -27.58
C TRP A 874 -54.61 -8.31 -28.87
N LEU A 875 -53.93 -9.46 -28.94
CA LEU A 875 -53.96 -10.37 -30.09
C LEU A 875 -54.92 -11.55 -29.90
N ILE A 876 -55.59 -11.67 -28.74
CA ILE A 876 -56.50 -12.79 -28.47
C ILE A 876 -57.60 -12.83 -29.53
N GLY A 877 -57.77 -14.00 -30.17
CA GLY A 877 -58.77 -14.19 -31.23
C GLY A 877 -58.38 -13.66 -32.61
N THR A 878 -57.12 -13.23 -32.79
CA THR A 878 -56.56 -12.84 -34.10
C THR A 878 -55.61 -13.90 -34.64
N ASP A 879 -55.39 -13.93 -35.95
CA ASP A 879 -54.37 -14.77 -36.61
C ASP A 879 -52.93 -14.41 -36.20
N TRP A 880 -52.73 -13.23 -35.61
CA TRP A 880 -51.45 -12.78 -35.07
C TRP A 880 -51.10 -13.40 -33.71
N GLN A 881 -52.05 -14.02 -33.01
CA GLN A 881 -51.81 -14.60 -31.68
C GLN A 881 -50.69 -15.66 -31.71
N THR A 882 -50.69 -16.50 -32.74
CA THR A 882 -49.77 -17.65 -32.89
C THR A 882 -48.67 -17.42 -33.94
N ARG A 883 -48.60 -16.23 -34.55
CA ARG A 883 -47.61 -15.92 -35.58
C ARG A 883 -46.19 -15.83 -35.00
N ASP A 884 -45.19 -16.22 -35.79
CA ASP A 884 -43.79 -16.07 -35.41
C ASP A 884 -43.45 -14.60 -35.15
N GLU A 885 -42.81 -14.34 -34.02
CA GLU A 885 -42.42 -13.02 -33.59
C GLU A 885 -41.14 -12.50 -34.27
N HIS A 886 -40.33 -13.38 -34.86
CA HIS A 886 -39.05 -13.00 -35.47
C HIS A 886 -39.14 -12.65 -36.96
N ASP A 887 -40.22 -13.06 -37.65
CA ASP A 887 -40.32 -12.94 -39.10
C ASP A 887 -41.68 -12.38 -39.56
N TRP A 888 -41.93 -11.10 -39.22
CA TRP A 888 -43.14 -10.38 -39.66
C TRP A 888 -42.87 -9.02 -40.31
N LEU A 889 -41.61 -8.57 -40.35
CA LEU A 889 -41.22 -7.35 -41.06
C LEU A 889 -40.98 -7.64 -42.54
N LEU A 890 -41.57 -6.84 -43.44
CA LEU A 890 -41.36 -6.92 -44.88
C LEU A 890 -40.01 -6.33 -45.31
N ARG A 891 -39.46 -5.44 -44.49
CA ARG A 891 -38.19 -4.77 -44.74
C ARG A 891 -37.45 -4.60 -43.42
N VAL A 892 -36.16 -4.94 -43.40
CA VAL A 892 -35.30 -4.84 -42.22
C VAL A 892 -34.17 -3.83 -42.46
N PRO A 893 -33.63 -3.21 -41.40
CA PRO A 893 -32.43 -2.38 -41.51
C PRO A 893 -31.27 -3.20 -42.09
N PRO A 894 -30.42 -2.62 -42.95
CA PRO A 894 -29.29 -3.33 -43.53
C PRO A 894 -28.14 -3.50 -42.52
N ASP A 895 -27.42 -4.61 -42.59
CA ASP A 895 -26.40 -4.99 -41.60
C ASP A 895 -25.10 -4.15 -41.67
N ASP A 896 -24.84 -3.52 -42.81
CA ASP A 896 -23.64 -2.70 -43.07
C ASP A 896 -23.78 -1.25 -42.57
N VAL A 897 -24.99 -0.85 -42.13
CA VAL A 897 -25.27 0.50 -41.63
C VAL A 897 -25.68 0.42 -40.14
N PRO A 898 -25.07 1.22 -39.25
CA PRO A 898 -25.46 1.21 -37.85
C PRO A 898 -26.93 1.64 -37.72
N TRP A 899 -27.72 0.86 -36.97
CA TRP A 899 -29.10 1.24 -36.73
C TRP A 899 -29.17 2.53 -35.89
N LEU A 900 -28.56 2.54 -34.71
CA LEU A 900 -28.55 3.70 -33.81
C LEU A 900 -27.52 4.77 -34.22
N PRO A 901 -27.81 6.07 -34.05
CA PRO A 901 -26.83 7.14 -34.21
C PRO A 901 -25.86 7.16 -33.02
N VAL A 902 -24.56 7.00 -33.31
CA VAL A 902 -23.49 6.89 -32.31
C VAL A 902 -23.44 8.13 -31.40
N ALA A 903 -23.69 9.31 -31.97
CA ALA A 903 -23.71 10.56 -31.22
C ALA A 903 -24.82 10.59 -30.14
N GLN A 904 -25.98 9.96 -30.38
CA GLN A 904 -27.03 9.88 -29.37
C GLN A 904 -26.67 8.91 -28.25
N ILE A 905 -26.03 7.77 -28.58
CA ILE A 905 -25.53 6.83 -27.56
C ILE A 905 -24.57 7.56 -26.61
N GLY A 906 -23.62 8.31 -27.17
CA GLY A 906 -22.68 9.11 -26.37
C GLY A 906 -23.37 10.17 -25.50
N ARG A 907 -24.42 10.84 -26.02
CA ARG A 907 -25.20 11.81 -25.23
C ARG A 907 -25.95 11.15 -24.07
N GLU A 908 -26.61 10.01 -24.29
CA GLU A 908 -27.31 9.31 -23.20
C GLU A 908 -26.31 8.71 -22.19
N ALA A 909 -25.18 8.17 -22.65
CA ALA A 909 -24.11 7.69 -21.78
C ALA A 909 -23.53 8.82 -20.90
N ALA A 910 -23.31 10.00 -21.47
CA ALA A 910 -22.86 11.18 -20.74
C ALA A 910 -23.87 11.65 -19.69
N LYS A 911 -25.18 11.61 -19.99
CA LYS A 911 -26.24 11.90 -19.00
C LYS A 911 -26.22 10.92 -17.84
N VAL A 912 -26.08 9.61 -18.11
CA VAL A 912 -25.99 8.60 -17.06
C VAL A 912 -24.75 8.83 -16.20
N ARG A 913 -23.59 9.04 -16.83
CA ARG A 913 -22.32 9.30 -16.13
C ARG A 913 -22.40 10.57 -15.27
N GLY A 914 -22.85 11.68 -15.84
CA GLY A 914 -23.00 12.96 -15.15
C GLY A 914 -24.00 12.89 -13.99
N GLY A 915 -25.12 12.17 -14.18
CA GLY A 915 -26.11 11.94 -13.14
C GLY A 915 -25.53 11.25 -11.92
N VAL A 916 -24.76 10.17 -12.12
CA VAL A 916 -24.08 9.48 -11.00
C VAL A 916 -23.03 10.39 -10.37
N LEU A 917 -22.14 11.00 -11.16
CA LEU A 917 -21.04 11.82 -10.62
C LEU A 917 -21.56 12.98 -9.78
N SER A 918 -22.66 13.62 -10.19
CA SER A 918 -23.28 14.74 -9.45
C SER A 918 -23.83 14.33 -8.08
N GLN A 919 -24.01 13.04 -7.82
CA GLN A 919 -24.60 12.48 -6.61
C GLN A 919 -23.54 11.84 -5.68
N LEU A 920 -22.26 11.93 -6.02
CA LEU A 920 -21.17 11.42 -5.19
C LEU A 920 -20.66 12.52 -4.26
N HIS A 921 -20.87 12.36 -2.95
CA HIS A 921 -20.36 13.33 -1.97
C HIS A 921 -18.83 13.48 -2.01
N LEU A 922 -18.10 12.44 -2.41
CA LEU A 922 -16.63 12.49 -2.53
C LEU A 922 -16.15 12.95 -3.92
N GLY A 923 -17.05 13.34 -4.82
CA GLY A 923 -16.74 13.93 -6.13
C GLY A 923 -16.12 12.98 -7.17
N LYS A 924 -15.77 11.74 -6.80
CA LYS A 924 -15.19 10.74 -7.69
C LYS A 924 -15.80 9.35 -7.46
N MET A 925 -15.87 8.54 -8.53
CA MET A 925 -16.23 7.13 -8.39
C MET A 925 -15.11 6.39 -7.67
N PRO A 926 -15.43 5.51 -6.69
CA PRO A 926 -14.42 4.67 -6.08
C PRO A 926 -13.89 3.66 -7.10
N THR A 927 -12.60 3.38 -7.03
CA THR A 927 -11.96 2.33 -7.84
C THR A 927 -12.23 0.94 -7.28
N GLU A 928 -12.01 -0.11 -8.09
CA GLU A 928 -12.10 -1.50 -7.63
C GLU A 928 -11.19 -1.79 -6.42
N THR A 929 -10.03 -1.14 -6.38
CA THR A 929 -9.06 -1.28 -5.28
C THR A 929 -9.54 -0.56 -4.02
N GLU A 930 -10.12 0.64 -4.12
CA GLU A 930 -10.67 1.36 -2.96
C GLU A 930 -11.86 0.61 -2.33
N VAL A 931 -12.74 0.04 -3.16
CA VAL A 931 -13.85 -0.80 -2.65
C VAL A 931 -13.33 -2.08 -2.00
N ALA A 932 -12.35 -2.74 -2.62
CA ALA A 932 -11.72 -3.94 -2.04
C ALA A 932 -10.99 -3.61 -0.73
N GLN A 933 -10.27 -2.49 -0.66
CA GLN A 933 -9.56 -2.05 0.54
C GLN A 933 -10.52 -1.77 1.70
N ALA A 934 -11.59 -1.02 1.46
CA ALA A 934 -12.64 -0.80 2.46
C ALA A 934 -13.21 -2.15 2.95
N THR A 935 -13.43 -3.08 2.02
CA THR A 935 -13.94 -4.42 2.33
C THR A 935 -13.00 -5.23 3.23
N VAL A 936 -11.69 -5.20 2.96
CA VAL A 936 -10.68 -5.82 3.83
C VAL A 936 -10.78 -5.26 5.25
N PHE A 937 -10.88 -3.93 5.41
CA PHE A 937 -11.04 -3.33 6.73
C PHE A 937 -12.36 -3.73 7.42
N PHE A 938 -13.47 -3.78 6.70
CA PHE A 938 -14.75 -4.23 7.26
C PHE A 938 -14.72 -5.71 7.71
N LEU A 939 -13.96 -6.56 7.01
CA LEU A 939 -13.76 -7.96 7.40
C LEU A 939 -12.88 -8.10 8.65
N ALA A 940 -12.12 -7.08 9.04
CA ALA A 940 -11.26 -7.13 10.21
C ALA A 940 -12.06 -6.88 11.50
N ASP A 941 -13.14 -6.10 11.40
CA ASP A 941 -14.06 -5.82 12.49
C ASP A 941 -14.74 -7.09 13.04
N ARG A 942 -14.97 -7.12 14.36
CA ARG A 942 -15.59 -8.23 15.08
C ARG A 942 -16.89 -7.85 15.80
N ALA A 943 -17.37 -6.62 15.62
CA ALA A 943 -18.51 -6.08 16.36
C ALA A 943 -19.77 -5.90 15.49
N VAL A 944 -19.62 -5.77 14.16
CA VAL A 944 -20.71 -5.47 13.24
C VAL A 944 -21.27 -6.75 12.62
N SER A 945 -22.59 -6.93 12.69
CA SER A 945 -23.34 -7.99 12.03
C SER A 945 -24.76 -7.51 11.73
N GLY A 946 -25.30 -7.90 10.57
CA GLY A 946 -26.63 -7.48 10.11
C GLY A 946 -26.65 -6.12 9.39
N GLU A 947 -25.49 -5.61 8.98
CA GLU A 947 -25.35 -4.27 8.39
C GLU A 947 -24.90 -4.30 6.92
N THR A 948 -25.15 -3.18 6.22
CA THR A 948 -24.67 -2.96 4.85
C THR A 948 -23.76 -1.76 4.79
N PHE A 949 -22.48 -1.97 4.51
CA PHE A 949 -21.50 -0.91 4.33
C PHE A 949 -21.63 -0.26 2.94
N MET A 950 -21.32 1.04 2.85
CA MET A 950 -21.54 1.84 1.64
C MET A 950 -20.24 2.41 1.03
N PRO A 951 -19.30 1.57 0.54
CA PRO A 951 -18.07 2.04 -0.13
C PRO A 951 -18.38 2.54 -1.56
N SER A 952 -19.17 3.61 -1.67
CA SER A 952 -19.80 4.05 -2.92
C SER A 952 -19.27 5.38 -3.48
N GLY A 953 -18.28 6.01 -2.83
CA GLY A 953 -17.91 7.40 -3.11
C GLY A 953 -18.88 8.42 -2.47
N GLY A 954 -19.66 7.99 -1.48
CA GLY A 954 -20.73 8.79 -0.88
C GLY A 954 -21.90 8.99 -1.84
N LEU A 955 -22.28 7.95 -2.59
CA LEU A 955 -23.40 8.01 -3.53
C LEU A 955 -24.72 8.24 -2.77
N ASN A 956 -25.42 9.31 -3.12
CA ASN A 956 -26.69 9.69 -2.53
C ASN A 956 -27.73 10.01 -3.60
N VAL A 957 -28.56 9.01 -3.92
CA VAL A 957 -29.76 9.17 -4.76
C VAL A 957 -30.94 9.46 -3.84
N GLU A 958 -31.48 10.67 -3.89
CA GLU A 958 -32.64 11.04 -3.08
C GLU A 958 -33.93 10.39 -3.61
N ARG A 959 -34.72 9.79 -2.71
CA ARG A 959 -35.99 9.13 -3.01
C ARG A 959 -36.84 8.96 -1.75
N SER A 960 -38.11 8.59 -1.93
CA SER A 960 -39.10 8.46 -0.84
C SER A 960 -39.87 7.13 -0.87
N HIS A 961 -39.28 6.08 -1.43
CA HIS A 961 -39.84 4.72 -1.45
C HIS A 961 -39.57 4.01 -0.11
N THR A 962 -40.10 4.55 0.97
CA THR A 962 -40.00 3.96 2.31
C THR A 962 -41.09 2.93 2.54
N GLU A 963 -40.80 1.88 3.32
CA GLU A 963 -41.85 1.07 3.94
C GLU A 963 -42.72 1.98 4.84
N ARG A 964 -44.05 1.77 4.84
CA ARG A 964 -45.00 2.55 5.63
C ARG A 964 -45.98 1.62 6.33
N GLU A 965 -46.48 2.03 7.48
CA GLU A 965 -47.59 1.34 8.16
C GLU A 965 -48.91 2.06 7.88
N LEU A 966 -49.97 1.30 7.63
CA LEU A 966 -51.25 1.86 7.21
C LEU A 966 -52.00 2.53 8.35
N PHE A 967 -52.18 3.84 8.24
CA PHE A 967 -53.20 4.59 8.96
C PHE A 967 -53.95 5.53 8.00
N GLY A 968 -54.88 4.98 7.22
CA GLY A 968 -55.64 5.78 6.26
C GLY A 968 -56.76 5.00 5.59
N SER A 969 -57.69 5.72 4.96
CA SER A 969 -58.80 5.13 4.22
C SER A 969 -58.97 5.82 2.86
N PRO A 970 -59.44 5.08 1.83
CA PRO A 970 -59.84 5.69 0.57
C PRO A 970 -61.13 6.50 0.74
N LYS A 971 -61.29 7.58 -0.03
CA LYS A 971 -62.55 8.33 -0.10
C LYS A 971 -63.65 7.48 -0.73
N ALA A 972 -64.88 7.61 -0.24
CA ALA A 972 -66.05 6.89 -0.77
C ALA A 972 -66.28 7.16 -2.28
N GLU A 973 -66.09 8.41 -2.73
CA GLU A 973 -66.19 8.79 -4.15
C GLU A 973 -65.21 8.02 -5.05
N ARG A 974 -64.02 7.72 -4.54
CA ARG A 974 -63.00 6.94 -5.27
C ARG A 974 -63.40 5.48 -5.36
N LEU A 975 -63.97 4.92 -4.28
CA LEU A 975 -64.45 3.54 -4.27
C LEU A 975 -65.66 3.35 -5.18
N ALA A 976 -66.54 4.34 -5.32
CA ALA A 976 -67.70 4.27 -6.21
C ALA A 976 -67.32 4.06 -7.69
N GLN A 977 -66.08 4.41 -8.10
CA GLN A 977 -65.58 4.16 -9.46
C GLN A 977 -65.34 2.67 -9.77
N MET A 978 -65.36 1.81 -8.75
CA MET A 978 -65.30 0.35 -8.89
C MET A 978 -66.64 -0.26 -9.34
N GLY A 979 -67.75 0.51 -9.29
CA GLY A 979 -69.06 0.06 -9.71
C GLY A 979 -69.05 -0.55 -11.11
N GLY A 980 -69.55 -1.78 -11.24
CA GLY A 980 -69.64 -2.51 -12.51
C GLY A 980 -68.30 -3.03 -13.07
N LYS A 981 -67.19 -2.92 -12.34
CA LYS A 981 -65.86 -3.37 -12.79
C LYS A 981 -65.60 -4.86 -12.47
N THR A 982 -64.54 -5.41 -13.06
CA THR A 982 -64.04 -6.76 -12.77
C THR A 982 -62.73 -6.66 -11.99
N VAL A 983 -62.57 -7.49 -10.95
CA VAL A 983 -61.35 -7.59 -10.13
C VAL A 983 -60.84 -9.01 -10.12
N TRP A 984 -59.52 -9.22 -10.17
CA TRP A 984 -58.92 -10.54 -10.01
C TRP A 984 -58.13 -10.63 -8.70
N LEU A 985 -58.32 -11.73 -7.97
CA LEU A 985 -57.53 -12.08 -6.79
C LEU A 985 -56.78 -13.38 -7.10
N VAL A 986 -55.46 -13.30 -7.19
CA VAL A 986 -54.58 -14.42 -7.46
C VAL A 986 -53.97 -14.89 -6.15
N GLY A 987 -54.28 -16.11 -5.71
CA GLY A 987 -53.87 -16.59 -4.40
C GLY A 987 -54.50 -17.93 -4.02
N GLU A 988 -53.99 -18.54 -2.94
CA GLU A 988 -54.44 -19.86 -2.49
C GLU A 988 -54.53 -19.99 -0.97
N HIS A 989 -53.41 -19.99 -0.24
CA HIS A 989 -53.40 -20.31 1.19
C HIS A 989 -53.96 -19.22 2.14
N LEU A 990 -54.03 -17.96 1.69
CA LEU A 990 -54.47 -16.80 2.50
C LEU A 990 -55.99 -16.59 2.41
N ALA A 991 -56.77 -17.63 2.76
CA ALA A 991 -58.19 -17.71 2.44
C ALA A 991 -59.05 -16.62 3.08
N ASP A 992 -58.77 -16.29 4.33
CA ASP A 992 -59.38 -15.23 5.14
C ASP A 992 -59.07 -13.83 4.59
N TYR A 993 -57.80 -13.53 4.29
CA TYR A 993 -57.38 -12.26 3.71
C TYR A 993 -57.99 -12.04 2.31
N LEU A 994 -57.93 -13.06 1.44
CA LEU A 994 -58.50 -13.01 0.10
C LEU A 994 -60.03 -12.91 0.14
N GLY A 995 -60.67 -13.61 1.07
CA GLY A 995 -62.11 -13.53 1.29
C GLY A 995 -62.55 -12.14 1.74
N ALA A 996 -61.83 -11.54 2.69
CA ALA A 996 -62.09 -10.18 3.14
C ALA A 996 -61.84 -9.13 2.05
N ALA A 997 -60.79 -9.29 1.23
CA ALA A 997 -60.55 -8.44 0.07
C ALA A 997 -61.67 -8.59 -0.99
N ALA A 998 -62.12 -9.82 -1.28
CA ALA A 998 -63.24 -10.07 -2.17
C ALA A 998 -64.52 -9.39 -1.69
N GLN A 999 -64.85 -9.54 -0.39
CA GLN A 999 -65.99 -8.86 0.21
C GLN A 999 -65.84 -7.33 0.09
N GLY A 1000 -64.67 -6.78 0.40
CA GLY A 1000 -64.41 -5.35 0.29
C GLY A 1000 -64.64 -4.78 -1.11
N PHE A 1001 -64.31 -5.53 -2.17
CA PHE A 1001 -64.64 -5.13 -3.55
C PHE A 1001 -66.13 -5.28 -3.86
N LEU A 1002 -66.78 -6.36 -3.41
CA LEU A 1002 -68.24 -6.57 -3.61
C LEU A 1002 -69.07 -5.46 -2.96
N ASP A 1003 -68.61 -4.92 -1.82
CA ASP A 1003 -69.23 -3.79 -1.12
C ASP A 1003 -69.14 -2.47 -1.93
N THR A 1004 -68.25 -2.40 -2.94
CA THR A 1004 -68.14 -1.26 -3.89
C THR A 1004 -68.96 -1.45 -5.17
N ASP A 1005 -69.81 -2.48 -5.20
CA ASP A 1005 -70.67 -2.85 -6.33
C ASP A 1005 -69.92 -3.24 -7.62
N VAL A 1006 -68.79 -3.95 -7.49
CA VAL A 1006 -68.12 -4.56 -8.64
C VAL A 1006 -69.05 -5.58 -9.32
N ALA A 1007 -68.95 -5.70 -10.64
CA ALA A 1007 -69.72 -6.68 -11.39
C ALA A 1007 -69.28 -8.11 -11.08
N ARG A 1008 -67.98 -8.32 -10.85
CA ARG A 1008 -67.39 -9.64 -10.66
C ARG A 1008 -66.06 -9.60 -9.90
N VAL A 1009 -65.85 -10.62 -9.06
CA VAL A 1009 -64.53 -10.98 -8.51
C VAL A 1009 -64.12 -12.33 -9.08
N VAL A 1010 -62.94 -12.42 -9.68
CA VAL A 1010 -62.37 -13.66 -10.22
C VAL A 1010 -61.24 -14.13 -9.31
N LEU A 1011 -61.42 -15.29 -8.68
CA LEU A 1011 -60.40 -15.96 -7.89
C LEU A 1011 -59.57 -16.85 -8.82
N ILE A 1012 -58.27 -16.57 -8.95
CA ILE A 1012 -57.34 -17.40 -9.73
C ILE A 1012 -56.50 -18.20 -8.72
N THR A 1013 -56.76 -19.51 -8.61
CA THR A 1013 -56.21 -20.38 -7.56
C THR A 1013 -55.49 -21.58 -8.15
N GLY A 1014 -54.51 -22.17 -7.45
CA GLY A 1014 -53.86 -23.41 -7.91
C GLY A 1014 -54.76 -24.64 -7.80
N THR A 1015 -55.73 -24.61 -6.87
CA THR A 1015 -56.69 -25.70 -6.68
C THR A 1015 -58.14 -25.20 -6.59
N ALA A 1016 -59.10 -26.03 -7.00
CA ALA A 1016 -60.53 -25.74 -6.85
C ALA A 1016 -60.95 -25.64 -5.37
N ALA A 1017 -60.32 -26.45 -4.50
CA ALA A 1017 -60.59 -26.46 -3.06
C ALA A 1017 -60.21 -25.12 -2.40
N ALA A 1018 -59.07 -24.54 -2.77
CA ALA A 1018 -58.67 -23.22 -2.30
C ALA A 1018 -59.67 -22.13 -2.71
N GLY A 1019 -60.13 -22.16 -3.98
CA GLY A 1019 -61.16 -21.24 -4.45
C GLY A 1019 -62.48 -21.35 -3.68
N ALA A 1020 -62.90 -22.58 -3.32
CA ALA A 1020 -64.07 -22.81 -2.47
C ALA A 1020 -63.86 -22.29 -1.04
N ALA A 1021 -62.67 -22.46 -0.46
CA ALA A 1021 -62.34 -21.97 0.87
C ALA A 1021 -62.39 -20.43 0.94
N ILE A 1022 -61.76 -19.73 -0.01
CA ILE A 1022 -61.81 -18.26 -0.12
C ILE A 1022 -63.26 -17.78 -0.28
N ARG A 1023 -64.04 -18.43 -1.16
CA ARG A 1023 -65.45 -18.09 -1.37
C ARG A 1023 -66.29 -18.27 -0.11
N GLY A 1024 -65.94 -19.22 0.76
CA GLY A 1024 -66.59 -19.45 2.05
C GLY A 1024 -66.48 -18.28 3.03
N HIS A 1025 -65.49 -17.40 2.85
CA HIS A 1025 -65.32 -16.18 3.65
C HIS A 1025 -66.07 -14.96 3.08
N VAL A 1026 -66.78 -15.12 1.94
CA VAL A 1026 -67.59 -14.07 1.32
C VAL A 1026 -69.04 -14.20 1.77
N GLY A 1027 -69.62 -13.10 2.27
CA GLY A 1027 -71.01 -13.02 2.71
C GLY A 1027 -71.95 -12.65 1.56
N GLN A 1028 -72.38 -11.39 1.51
CA GLN A 1028 -73.28 -10.90 0.47
C GLN A 1028 -72.54 -10.73 -0.88
N GLY A 1029 -73.15 -11.24 -1.96
CA GLY A 1029 -72.60 -11.14 -3.32
C GLY A 1029 -71.69 -12.29 -3.74
N ALA A 1030 -71.67 -13.42 -2.99
CA ALA A 1030 -70.87 -14.61 -3.31
C ALA A 1030 -71.23 -15.28 -4.65
N ASP A 1031 -72.38 -14.97 -5.25
CA ASP A 1031 -72.81 -15.35 -6.60
C ASP A 1031 -72.02 -14.63 -7.71
N ARG A 1032 -71.46 -13.45 -7.42
CA ARG A 1032 -70.58 -12.68 -8.32
C ARG A 1032 -69.11 -13.09 -8.24
N VAL A 1033 -68.79 -14.12 -7.44
CA VAL A 1033 -67.43 -14.66 -7.26
C VAL A 1033 -67.26 -15.89 -8.15
N GLU A 1034 -66.34 -15.80 -9.10
CA GLU A 1034 -65.99 -16.88 -10.03
C GLU A 1034 -64.62 -17.45 -9.65
N THR A 1035 -64.44 -18.76 -9.80
CA THR A 1035 -63.13 -19.41 -9.58
C THR A 1035 -62.57 -19.90 -10.92
N LEU A 1036 -61.31 -19.57 -11.18
CA LEU A 1036 -60.50 -20.11 -12.26
C LEU A 1036 -59.32 -20.87 -11.65
N VAL A 1037 -59.21 -22.16 -11.96
CA VAL A 1037 -58.08 -22.98 -11.51
C VAL A 1037 -56.93 -22.85 -12.50
N ILE A 1038 -55.72 -22.66 -12.00
CA ILE A 1038 -54.50 -22.59 -12.82
C ILE A 1038 -54.22 -23.99 -13.38
N ASP A 1039 -54.32 -24.13 -14.70
CA ASP A 1039 -53.92 -25.31 -15.46
C ASP A 1039 -52.70 -24.94 -16.33
N GLY A 1040 -51.52 -25.50 -16.00
CA GLY A 1040 -50.25 -25.09 -16.58
C GLY A 1040 -49.61 -23.92 -15.83
N ASP A 1041 -49.53 -22.74 -16.46
CA ASP A 1041 -48.92 -21.56 -15.86
C ASP A 1041 -49.89 -20.40 -15.60
N ILE A 1042 -49.46 -19.48 -14.72
CA ILE A 1042 -50.29 -18.36 -14.28
C ILE A 1042 -50.60 -17.39 -15.43
N GLU A 1043 -49.68 -17.20 -16.37
CA GLU A 1043 -49.88 -16.35 -17.54
C GLU A 1043 -51.00 -16.89 -18.44
N THR A 1044 -51.07 -18.21 -18.65
CA THR A 1044 -52.14 -18.86 -19.41
C THR A 1044 -53.48 -18.74 -18.71
N ALA A 1045 -53.54 -18.94 -17.39
CA ALA A 1045 -54.75 -18.73 -16.61
C ALA A 1045 -55.24 -17.27 -16.72
N MET A 1046 -54.32 -16.30 -16.68
CA MET A 1046 -54.67 -14.89 -16.90
C MET A 1046 -55.16 -14.60 -18.32
N ASP A 1047 -54.65 -15.28 -19.35
CA ASP A 1047 -55.17 -15.19 -20.72
C ASP A 1047 -56.58 -15.76 -20.85
N GLN A 1048 -56.87 -16.88 -20.19
CA GLN A 1048 -58.22 -17.45 -20.12
C GLN A 1048 -59.18 -16.50 -19.40
N ALA A 1049 -58.74 -15.90 -18.29
CA ALA A 1049 -59.52 -14.90 -17.57
C ALA A 1049 -59.81 -13.66 -18.43
N LEU A 1050 -58.80 -13.19 -19.18
CA LEU A 1050 -58.92 -12.05 -20.08
C LEU A 1050 -59.88 -12.33 -21.24
N ALA A 1051 -59.77 -13.50 -21.87
CA ALA A 1051 -60.65 -13.91 -22.96
C ALA A 1051 -62.11 -14.06 -22.51
N LYS A 1052 -62.34 -14.51 -21.27
CA LYS A 1052 -63.69 -14.76 -20.74
C LYS A 1052 -64.35 -13.52 -20.15
N TRP A 1053 -63.60 -12.67 -19.45
CA TRP A 1053 -64.16 -11.58 -18.64
C TRP A 1053 -63.60 -10.19 -18.95
N GLY A 1054 -62.69 -10.07 -19.92
CA GLY A 1054 -62.08 -8.79 -20.31
C GLY A 1054 -61.05 -8.28 -19.30
N HIS A 1055 -60.55 -7.07 -19.55
CA HIS A 1055 -59.51 -6.46 -18.71
C HIS A 1055 -60.05 -6.13 -17.30
N PRO A 1056 -59.35 -6.53 -16.23
CA PRO A 1056 -59.71 -6.17 -14.87
C PRO A 1056 -59.25 -4.75 -14.52
N THR A 1057 -59.99 -4.09 -13.63
CA THR A 1057 -59.58 -2.81 -13.06
C THR A 1057 -58.53 -3.00 -11.97
N THR A 1058 -58.60 -4.11 -11.22
CA THR A 1058 -57.66 -4.37 -10.12
C THR A 1058 -57.22 -5.83 -10.15
N ILE A 1059 -55.93 -6.06 -9.91
CA ILE A 1059 -55.36 -7.39 -9.70
C ILE A 1059 -54.61 -7.39 -8.37
N VAL A 1060 -54.96 -8.32 -7.49
CA VAL A 1060 -54.23 -8.58 -6.24
C VAL A 1060 -53.47 -9.89 -6.41
N SER A 1061 -52.16 -9.86 -6.23
CA SER A 1061 -51.28 -11.02 -6.35
C SER A 1061 -50.73 -11.38 -4.98
N THR A 1062 -51.07 -12.57 -4.49
CA THR A 1062 -50.57 -13.15 -3.25
C THR A 1062 -49.82 -14.45 -3.52
N PRO A 1063 -48.83 -14.83 -2.71
CA PRO A 1063 -48.14 -16.11 -2.86
C PRO A 1063 -49.11 -17.29 -2.75
N LEU A 1064 -48.87 -18.34 -3.53
CA LEU A 1064 -49.74 -19.53 -3.53
C LEU A 1064 -49.49 -20.41 -2.30
N ALA A 1065 -48.24 -20.49 -1.83
CA ALA A 1065 -47.83 -21.35 -0.71
C ALA A 1065 -47.35 -20.54 0.50
N PRO A 1066 -47.51 -21.06 1.73
CA PRO A 1066 -46.96 -20.45 2.94
C PRO A 1066 -45.43 -20.55 2.98
N LEU A 1067 -44.80 -19.72 3.81
CA LEU A 1067 -43.35 -19.79 4.03
C LEU A 1067 -42.97 -21.00 4.90
N PRO A 1068 -41.81 -21.63 4.63
CA PRO A 1068 -41.28 -22.66 5.51
C PRO A 1068 -40.78 -22.04 6.83
N ASP A 1069 -41.04 -22.71 7.96
CA ASP A 1069 -40.52 -22.30 9.27
C ASP A 1069 -39.17 -22.95 9.61
N ARG A 1070 -38.24 -22.92 8.65
CA ARG A 1070 -36.87 -23.43 8.81
C ARG A 1070 -35.87 -22.56 8.07
N LEU A 1071 -34.66 -22.45 8.62
CA LEU A 1071 -33.58 -21.64 8.04
C LEU A 1071 -32.23 -22.37 8.17
N PHE A 1072 -31.43 -22.07 9.20
CA PHE A 1072 -30.13 -22.72 9.46
C PHE A 1072 -30.13 -23.66 10.69
N ASP A 1073 -31.19 -23.63 11.49
CA ASP A 1073 -31.31 -24.37 12.74
C ASP A 1073 -32.22 -25.61 12.59
N GLY A 1074 -32.00 -26.62 13.44
CA GLY A 1074 -32.78 -27.87 13.46
C GLY A 1074 -32.15 -29.04 12.70
N ASP A 1075 -32.80 -30.20 12.76
CA ASP A 1075 -32.33 -31.44 12.10
C ASP A 1075 -32.48 -31.40 10.57
N GLU A 1076 -33.41 -30.58 10.05
CA GLU A 1076 -33.65 -30.36 8.63
C GLU A 1076 -33.61 -28.85 8.27
N PRO A 1077 -32.41 -28.26 8.09
CA PRO A 1077 -32.28 -26.86 7.68
C PRO A 1077 -32.81 -26.64 6.26
N LEU A 1078 -33.20 -25.41 5.94
CA LEU A 1078 -33.62 -25.02 4.59
C LEU A 1078 -32.41 -25.03 3.66
N ASP A 1079 -32.42 -25.94 2.69
CA ASP A 1079 -31.35 -26.09 1.70
C ASP A 1079 -31.47 -25.09 0.54
N GLY A 1080 -30.50 -25.11 -0.37
CA GLY A 1080 -30.48 -24.21 -1.52
C GLY A 1080 -31.67 -24.40 -2.48
N ALA A 1081 -32.19 -25.62 -2.60
CA ALA A 1081 -33.35 -25.91 -3.44
C ALA A 1081 -34.65 -25.39 -2.81
N GLY A 1082 -34.85 -25.62 -1.51
CA GLY A 1082 -35.98 -25.07 -0.77
C GLY A 1082 -35.96 -23.54 -0.73
N PHE A 1083 -34.80 -22.91 -0.62
CA PHE A 1083 -34.71 -21.44 -0.75
C PHE A 1083 -35.02 -20.95 -2.17
N ALA A 1084 -34.66 -21.72 -3.21
CA ALA A 1084 -35.06 -21.43 -4.58
C ALA A 1084 -36.58 -21.47 -4.76
N GLU A 1085 -37.27 -22.41 -4.10
CA GLU A 1085 -38.74 -22.46 -4.06
C GLU A 1085 -39.34 -21.24 -3.36
N VAL A 1086 -38.73 -20.76 -2.26
CA VAL A 1086 -39.14 -19.50 -1.61
C VAL A 1086 -39.04 -18.34 -2.60
N VAL A 1087 -37.94 -18.21 -3.34
CA VAL A 1087 -37.76 -17.17 -4.37
C VAL A 1087 -38.78 -17.33 -5.50
N GLU A 1088 -39.05 -18.55 -5.94
CA GLU A 1088 -40.01 -18.83 -7.02
C GLU A 1088 -41.44 -18.42 -6.62
N HIS A 1089 -41.91 -18.85 -5.45
CA HIS A 1089 -43.27 -18.61 -4.99
C HIS A 1089 -43.54 -17.18 -4.53
N ASN A 1090 -42.50 -16.43 -4.13
CA ASN A 1090 -42.67 -15.12 -3.50
C ASN A 1090 -42.04 -13.95 -4.27
N LEU A 1091 -41.20 -14.21 -5.28
CA LEU A 1091 -40.59 -13.15 -6.11
C LEU A 1091 -40.87 -13.40 -7.59
N THR A 1092 -40.52 -14.60 -8.11
CA THR A 1092 -40.78 -14.93 -9.52
C THR A 1092 -42.29 -14.94 -9.80
N HIS A 1093 -43.11 -15.46 -8.90
CA HIS A 1093 -44.57 -15.44 -9.00
C HIS A 1093 -45.13 -14.04 -9.26
N HIS A 1094 -44.75 -13.06 -8.44
CA HIS A 1094 -45.17 -11.66 -8.61
C HIS A 1094 -44.62 -11.06 -9.90
N PHE A 1095 -43.37 -11.36 -10.26
CA PHE A 1095 -42.79 -10.92 -11.54
C PHE A 1095 -43.62 -11.42 -12.74
N ARG A 1096 -43.99 -12.70 -12.76
CA ARG A 1096 -44.76 -13.32 -13.85
C ARG A 1096 -46.13 -12.66 -14.05
N ILE A 1097 -46.82 -12.38 -12.95
CA ILE A 1097 -48.09 -11.65 -13.00
C ILE A 1097 -47.83 -10.21 -13.46
N ALA A 1098 -46.90 -9.51 -12.82
CA ALA A 1098 -46.66 -8.10 -13.06
C ALA A 1098 -46.18 -7.78 -14.48
N ARG A 1099 -45.36 -8.65 -15.12
CA ARG A 1099 -44.95 -8.46 -16.53
C ARG A 1099 -46.14 -8.48 -17.49
N LYS A 1100 -47.22 -9.18 -17.13
CA LYS A 1100 -48.46 -9.26 -17.91
C LYS A 1100 -49.39 -8.09 -17.58
N VAL A 1101 -49.67 -7.87 -16.29
CA VAL A 1101 -50.59 -6.83 -15.81
C VAL A 1101 -50.15 -5.43 -16.20
N SER A 1102 -48.84 -5.18 -16.26
CA SER A 1102 -48.30 -3.88 -16.66
C SER A 1102 -48.62 -3.49 -18.12
N LEU A 1103 -49.26 -4.39 -18.88
CA LEU A 1103 -49.73 -4.18 -20.25
C LEU A 1103 -51.27 -4.08 -20.35
N PHE A 1104 -51.98 -4.04 -19.23
CA PHE A 1104 -53.44 -3.91 -19.16
C PHE A 1104 -53.85 -2.45 -18.96
N ASP A 1105 -54.74 -1.95 -19.81
CA ASP A 1105 -55.25 -0.58 -19.69
C ASP A 1105 -56.12 -0.41 -18.45
N HIS A 1106 -55.95 0.75 -17.78
CA HIS A 1106 -56.73 1.16 -16.61
C HIS A 1106 -56.68 0.18 -15.42
N CYS A 1107 -55.68 -0.70 -15.39
CA CYS A 1107 -55.49 -1.68 -14.31
C CYS A 1107 -54.62 -1.12 -13.18
N GLN A 1108 -54.89 -1.55 -11.95
CA GLN A 1108 -54.04 -1.34 -10.78
C GLN A 1108 -53.56 -2.69 -10.26
N LEU A 1109 -52.26 -2.80 -9.99
CA LEU A 1109 -51.61 -4.00 -9.50
C LEU A 1109 -51.25 -3.85 -8.02
N VAL A 1110 -51.68 -4.82 -7.21
CA VAL A 1110 -51.37 -4.92 -5.79
C VAL A 1110 -50.59 -6.21 -5.55
N LEU A 1111 -49.34 -6.09 -5.12
CA LEU A 1111 -48.48 -7.22 -4.75
C LEU A 1111 -48.54 -7.42 -3.24
N VAL A 1112 -48.66 -8.66 -2.78
CA VAL A 1112 -48.80 -8.94 -1.35
C VAL A 1112 -47.62 -9.78 -0.88
N SER A 1113 -46.84 -9.27 0.08
CA SER A 1113 -45.78 -10.06 0.69
C SER A 1113 -46.35 -11.08 1.70
N PRO A 1114 -45.59 -12.14 2.04
CA PRO A 1114 -46.08 -13.25 2.86
C PRO A 1114 -46.58 -12.84 4.24
N ASP A 1115 -47.44 -13.71 4.79
CA ASP A 1115 -47.89 -13.73 6.19
C ASP A 1115 -47.04 -14.71 7.02
N VAL A 1116 -47.17 -14.61 8.35
CA VAL A 1116 -46.61 -15.54 9.32
C VAL A 1116 -47.75 -16.04 10.22
N PRO A 1117 -47.93 -17.37 10.39
CA PRO A 1117 -48.97 -17.90 11.27
C PRO A 1117 -48.88 -17.34 12.70
N MET A 1118 -50.04 -16.99 13.27
CA MET A 1118 -50.15 -16.49 14.65
C MET A 1118 -49.48 -17.43 15.66
N GLY A 1119 -48.61 -16.88 16.52
CA GLY A 1119 -47.97 -17.60 17.63
C GLY A 1119 -46.46 -17.38 17.79
N GLU A 1120 -45.89 -17.91 18.87
CA GLU A 1120 -44.49 -17.63 19.26
C GLU A 1120 -43.43 -18.49 18.54
N GLY A 1121 -43.83 -19.49 17.75
CA GLY A 1121 -42.95 -20.50 17.15
C GLY A 1121 -42.26 -20.10 15.83
N ALA A 1122 -42.93 -19.31 14.98
CA ALA A 1122 -42.58 -19.14 13.57
C ALA A 1122 -41.41 -18.18 13.27
N LYS A 1123 -40.24 -18.41 13.88
CA LYS A 1123 -39.07 -17.50 13.78
C LYS A 1123 -38.45 -17.52 12.39
N GLY A 1124 -38.35 -18.69 11.75
CA GLY A 1124 -37.77 -18.83 10.42
C GLY A 1124 -38.66 -18.18 9.37
N ALA A 1125 -39.96 -18.46 9.43
CA ALA A 1125 -40.95 -17.84 8.55
C ALA A 1125 -40.96 -16.31 8.70
N PHE A 1126 -40.88 -15.78 9.92
CA PHE A 1126 -40.81 -14.32 10.16
C PHE A 1126 -39.59 -13.64 9.52
N ALA A 1127 -38.42 -14.29 9.59
CA ALA A 1127 -37.22 -13.80 8.92
C ALA A 1127 -37.37 -13.84 7.40
N LEU A 1128 -37.93 -14.93 6.85
CA LEU A 1128 -38.18 -15.07 5.41
C LEU A 1128 -39.22 -14.08 4.88
N ALA A 1129 -40.28 -13.80 5.63
CA ALA A 1129 -41.31 -12.82 5.27
C ALA A 1129 -40.70 -11.41 5.17
N ASN A 1130 -39.87 -11.02 6.15
CA ASN A 1130 -39.16 -9.75 6.13
C ASN A 1130 -38.09 -9.67 5.03
N PHE A 1131 -37.45 -10.80 4.69
CA PHE A 1131 -36.56 -10.92 3.54
C PHE A 1131 -37.32 -10.68 2.23
N VAL A 1132 -38.45 -11.36 2.02
CA VAL A 1132 -39.29 -11.18 0.82
C VAL A 1132 -39.80 -9.75 0.75
N LYS A 1133 -40.29 -9.18 1.85
CA LYS A 1133 -40.78 -7.80 1.92
C LYS A 1133 -39.77 -6.79 1.37
N THR A 1134 -38.53 -6.83 1.86
CA THR A 1134 -37.45 -5.95 1.38
C THR A 1134 -37.12 -6.21 -0.09
N THR A 1135 -37.07 -7.48 -0.49
CA THR A 1135 -36.65 -7.89 -1.84
C THR A 1135 -37.69 -7.53 -2.89
N LEU A 1136 -38.97 -7.78 -2.59
CA LEU A 1136 -40.13 -7.42 -3.42
C LEU A 1136 -40.32 -5.90 -3.49
N HIS A 1137 -39.93 -5.13 -2.48
CA HIS A 1137 -40.04 -3.68 -2.56
C HIS A 1137 -39.11 -3.08 -3.63
N ALA A 1138 -37.93 -3.68 -3.86
CA ALA A 1138 -37.06 -3.29 -4.98
C ALA A 1138 -37.71 -3.60 -6.34
N PHE A 1139 -38.45 -4.71 -6.43
CA PHE A 1139 -39.28 -5.03 -7.60
C PHE A 1139 -40.37 -3.97 -7.81
N THR A 1140 -41.18 -3.74 -6.78
CA THR A 1140 -42.31 -2.80 -6.78
C THR A 1140 -41.89 -1.37 -7.15
N ALA A 1141 -40.82 -0.86 -6.54
CA ALA A 1141 -40.31 0.48 -6.85
C ALA A 1141 -39.77 0.58 -8.29
N THR A 1142 -39.11 -0.48 -8.78
CA THR A 1142 -38.56 -0.49 -10.15
C THR A 1142 -39.68 -0.54 -11.19
N ILE A 1143 -40.62 -1.46 -11.04
CA ILE A 1143 -41.68 -1.64 -12.03
C ILE A 1143 -42.68 -0.47 -12.01
N ALA A 1144 -42.88 0.22 -10.89
CA ALA A 1144 -43.66 1.44 -10.85
C ALA A 1144 -43.09 2.51 -11.82
N VAL A 1145 -41.78 2.73 -11.79
CA VAL A 1145 -41.11 3.68 -12.68
C VAL A 1145 -41.05 3.19 -14.13
N GLU A 1146 -40.96 1.88 -14.36
CA GLU A 1146 -41.06 1.32 -15.70
C GLU A 1146 -42.46 1.51 -16.29
N ASN A 1147 -43.50 1.29 -15.50
CA ASN A 1147 -44.89 1.40 -15.95
C ASN A 1147 -45.28 2.84 -16.28
N GLU A 1148 -44.74 3.84 -15.58
CA GLU A 1148 -44.89 5.25 -15.96
C GLU A 1148 -44.30 5.58 -17.34
N ARG A 1149 -43.39 4.75 -17.86
CA ARG A 1149 -42.81 4.90 -19.20
C ARG A 1149 -43.57 4.13 -20.26
N LEU A 1150 -44.56 3.32 -19.88
CA LEU A 1150 -45.44 2.57 -20.76
C LEU A 1150 -46.76 3.32 -20.94
N VAL A 1151 -47.37 3.14 -22.12
CA VAL A 1151 -48.66 3.76 -22.47
C VAL A 1151 -49.85 3.34 -21.59
N HIS A 1152 -49.69 2.27 -20.81
CA HIS A 1152 -50.72 1.72 -19.93
C HIS A 1152 -50.72 2.38 -18.55
N GLU A 1153 -49.58 2.94 -18.12
CA GLU A 1153 -49.41 3.68 -16.85
C GLU A 1153 -49.89 2.95 -15.59
N VAL A 1154 -49.85 1.60 -15.61
CA VAL A 1154 -50.33 0.72 -14.54
C VAL A 1154 -49.62 1.03 -13.24
N ALA A 1155 -50.41 1.48 -12.25
CA ALA A 1155 -49.91 1.67 -10.89
C ALA A 1155 -49.67 0.33 -10.22
N VAL A 1156 -48.53 0.19 -9.57
CA VAL A 1156 -48.13 -1.01 -8.83
C VAL A 1156 -47.74 -0.62 -7.42
N ASN A 1157 -48.30 -1.33 -6.45
CA ASN A 1157 -48.11 -1.09 -5.03
C ASN A 1157 -47.98 -2.42 -4.29
N GLN A 1158 -47.29 -2.41 -3.16
CA GLN A 1158 -47.06 -3.56 -2.32
C GLN A 1158 -47.78 -3.40 -0.98
N ILE A 1159 -48.41 -4.49 -0.53
CA ILE A 1159 -48.99 -4.62 0.81
C ILE A 1159 -48.25 -5.74 1.53
N ASN A 1160 -47.93 -5.53 2.81
CA ASN A 1160 -47.20 -6.51 3.61
C ASN A 1160 -48.07 -7.01 4.74
N LEU A 1161 -48.21 -8.34 4.85
CA LEU A 1161 -48.93 -8.98 5.96
C LEU A 1161 -48.05 -9.09 7.21
N THR A 1162 -46.75 -9.35 7.07
CA THR A 1162 -45.83 -9.40 8.22
C THR A 1162 -45.22 -8.04 8.58
N ARG A 1163 -45.31 -7.66 9.87
CA ARG A 1163 -44.72 -6.45 10.45
C ARG A 1163 -43.21 -6.58 10.63
N ARG A 1164 -42.53 -5.45 10.84
CA ARG A 1164 -41.07 -5.43 11.08
C ARG A 1164 -40.71 -5.92 12.47
N VAL A 1165 -41.57 -5.64 13.45
CA VAL A 1165 -41.34 -5.96 14.85
C VAL A 1165 -42.18 -7.17 15.22
N ARG A 1166 -41.53 -8.29 15.52
CA ARG A 1166 -42.22 -9.56 15.78
C ARG A 1166 -43.22 -9.49 16.94
N SER A 1167 -42.92 -8.70 17.97
CA SER A 1167 -43.84 -8.52 19.08
C SER A 1167 -45.13 -7.80 18.65
N GLU A 1168 -45.13 -7.08 17.53
CA GLU A 1168 -46.34 -6.41 17.06
C GLU A 1168 -47.19 -7.31 16.18
N GLU A 1169 -46.74 -8.50 15.78
CA GLU A 1169 -47.56 -9.46 15.04
C GLU A 1169 -48.84 -9.82 15.82
N PRO A 1170 -49.96 -10.10 15.14
CA PRO A 1170 -51.18 -10.54 15.81
C PRO A 1170 -50.94 -11.72 16.77
N ARG A 1171 -51.44 -11.58 18.00
CA ARG A 1171 -51.27 -12.55 19.09
C ARG A 1171 -52.58 -13.15 19.55
N SER A 1172 -53.70 -12.65 19.04
CA SER A 1172 -55.04 -13.14 19.34
C SER A 1172 -55.90 -13.16 18.09
N GLU A 1173 -56.95 -13.97 18.11
CA GLU A 1173 -57.93 -14.02 17.02
C GLU A 1173 -58.53 -12.65 16.73
N ALA A 1174 -58.76 -11.82 17.76
CA ALA A 1174 -59.30 -10.47 17.58
C ALA A 1174 -58.35 -9.55 16.78
N GLU A 1175 -57.04 -9.61 17.06
CA GLU A 1175 -56.00 -8.85 16.35
C GLU A 1175 -55.82 -9.37 14.92
N HIS A 1176 -55.87 -10.69 14.72
CA HIS A 1176 -55.80 -11.30 13.38
C HIS A 1176 -56.99 -10.85 12.53
N GLN A 1177 -58.22 -10.92 13.05
CA GLN A 1177 -59.41 -10.41 12.36
C GLN A 1177 -59.35 -8.89 12.08
N GLU A 1178 -58.68 -8.12 12.94
CA GLU A 1178 -58.44 -6.69 12.69
C GLU A 1178 -57.47 -6.45 11.54
N GLU A 1179 -56.37 -7.21 11.49
CA GLU A 1179 -55.40 -7.20 10.40
C GLU A 1179 -56.02 -7.62 9.07
N VAL A 1180 -56.81 -8.70 9.05
CA VAL A 1180 -57.58 -9.14 7.86
C VAL A 1180 -58.47 -8.01 7.33
N ARG A 1181 -59.18 -7.29 8.22
CA ARG A 1181 -59.96 -6.10 7.83
C ARG A 1181 -59.07 -4.96 7.34
N ARG A 1182 -57.89 -4.75 7.92
CA ARG A 1182 -56.95 -3.70 7.51
C ARG A 1182 -56.32 -4.02 6.15
N PHE A 1183 -56.02 -5.29 5.88
CA PHE A 1183 -55.59 -5.79 4.58
C PHE A 1183 -56.60 -5.47 3.49
N ALA A 1184 -57.89 -5.81 3.69
CA ALA A 1184 -58.93 -5.49 2.72
C ALA A 1184 -59.03 -3.97 2.43
N ARG A 1185 -58.91 -3.12 3.46
CA ARG A 1185 -58.85 -1.65 3.30
C ARG A 1185 -57.62 -1.20 2.52
N ALA A 1186 -56.45 -1.79 2.78
CA ALA A 1186 -55.22 -1.49 2.09
C ALA A 1186 -55.30 -1.86 0.61
N VAL A 1187 -55.87 -3.02 0.30
CA VAL A 1187 -56.13 -3.50 -1.07
C VAL A 1187 -57.04 -2.53 -1.81
N LEU A 1188 -58.14 -2.06 -1.20
CA LEU A 1188 -59.00 -1.05 -1.80
C LEU A 1188 -58.28 0.29 -2.01
N LEU A 1189 -57.46 0.71 -1.03
CA LEU A 1189 -56.68 1.94 -1.11
C LEU A 1189 -55.65 1.94 -2.26
N ALA A 1190 -55.00 0.80 -2.51
CA ALA A 1190 -54.01 0.63 -3.56
C ALA A 1190 -54.61 0.23 -4.92
N GLY A 1191 -55.77 -0.43 -4.90
CA GLY A 1191 -56.38 -1.09 -6.04
C GLY A 1191 -57.50 -0.31 -6.74
N ALA A 1192 -58.15 0.64 -6.05
CA ALA A 1192 -59.14 1.51 -6.71
C ALA A 1192 -58.45 2.51 -7.68
N PRO A 1193 -59.13 3.00 -8.72
CA PRO A 1193 -58.60 4.00 -9.64
C PRO A 1193 -57.95 5.19 -8.92
N LEU A 1194 -56.74 5.56 -9.32
CA LEU A 1194 -55.98 6.63 -8.67
C LEU A 1194 -56.57 8.02 -9.01
N PRO A 1195 -56.44 9.01 -8.11
CA PRO A 1195 -56.69 10.40 -8.46
C PRO A 1195 -55.72 10.87 -9.56
N ASP A 1196 -56.11 11.87 -10.33
CA ASP A 1196 -55.31 12.35 -11.46
C ASP A 1196 -53.94 12.85 -10.97
N ALA A 1197 -52.90 12.62 -11.75
CA ALA A 1197 -51.57 13.11 -11.43
C ALA A 1197 -51.52 14.65 -11.42
N GLU A 1198 -52.38 15.29 -12.21
CA GLU A 1198 -52.55 16.75 -12.26
C GLU A 1198 -53.14 17.32 -10.95
N ASP A 1199 -53.95 16.55 -10.22
CA ASP A 1199 -54.58 16.99 -8.96
C ASP A 1199 -53.57 17.23 -7.83
N SER A 1200 -52.48 16.46 -7.80
CA SER A 1200 -51.39 16.64 -6.84
C SER A 1200 -50.19 15.77 -7.18
N ARG A 1201 -49.07 16.42 -7.50
CA ARG A 1201 -47.76 15.78 -7.64
C ARG A 1201 -47.38 14.94 -6.41
N TYR A 1202 -47.72 15.41 -5.20
CA TYR A 1202 -47.41 14.70 -3.96
C TYR A 1202 -48.22 13.40 -3.82
N ARG A 1203 -49.54 13.45 -4.04
CA ARG A 1203 -50.42 12.27 -3.93
C ARG A 1203 -50.15 11.26 -5.03
N SER A 1204 -49.92 11.71 -6.27
CA SER A 1204 -49.59 10.83 -7.40
C SER A 1204 -48.37 9.95 -7.10
N ARG A 1205 -47.30 10.56 -6.55
CA ARG A 1205 -46.09 9.83 -6.15
C ARG A 1205 -46.34 8.83 -5.01
N ILE A 1206 -47.26 9.12 -4.08
CA ILE A 1206 -47.54 8.20 -2.96
C ILE A 1206 -48.10 6.87 -3.47
N TYR A 1207 -48.98 6.90 -4.46
CA TYR A 1207 -49.72 5.71 -4.93
C TYR A 1207 -49.01 4.93 -6.05
N ARG A 1208 -47.70 5.14 -6.23
CA ARG A 1208 -46.89 4.41 -7.21
C ARG A 1208 -45.63 3.91 -6.53
N GLY A 1209 -45.45 2.60 -6.50
CA GLY A 1209 -44.28 1.95 -5.91
C GLY A 1209 -44.25 1.98 -4.38
N MET A 1210 -45.41 2.12 -3.71
CA MET A 1210 -45.49 2.13 -2.25
C MET A 1210 -45.33 0.71 -1.68
N SER A 1211 -44.81 0.58 -0.45
CA SER A 1211 -44.85 -0.66 0.34
C SER A 1211 -45.52 -0.37 1.68
N LEU A 1212 -46.65 -1.04 1.93
CA LEU A 1212 -47.61 -0.69 2.97
C LEU A 1212 -47.94 -1.90 3.86
N THR A 1213 -47.49 -1.86 5.11
CA THR A 1213 -47.69 -2.90 6.12
C THR A 1213 -49.00 -2.66 6.88
N VAL A 1214 -49.75 -3.73 7.18
CA VAL A 1214 -51.08 -3.69 7.85
C VAL A 1214 -51.09 -4.23 9.28
#